data_AF-A0A1K1NBK7-F1
#
_entry.id   AF-A0A1K1NBK7-F1
#
_cell.length_a   1.000
_cell.length_b   1.000
_cell.length_c   1.000
_cell.angle_alpha   90.00
_cell.angle_beta   90.00
_cell.angle_gamma   90.00
#
_symmetry.space_group_name_H-M   'P 1'
#
loop_
_entity.id
_entity.type
_entity.pdbx_description
1 polymer ?
#
loop_
_entity_poly.entity_id
_entity_poly.type
_entity_poly.pdbx_seq_one_letter_code
_entity_poly.pdbx_strand_id
1 'polypeptide(L)'
;MLVKIKHRNVFNDIHLEPTWESIDTIADSYHKACPSSLPVKVGTVLSVMSRLLPQHKELGLTQDRAWVIETSDDDTARFMTAVIQNRNHRSVEPIFSHMRMTSIVDELSRNVDCTSVFQHNFVVDKYYDLEKVLKLMYKQLHTAPLAESVGRTVPILIIDSAGAIPDEFWFHQLSISNSIKFEDISPIQKVLGELNHCVIKYAEDNPDAIKRELKEAIGVAREQIAKFPYRVRSSSAVMFLSTAKWLVMKGIMYNEDIQEMLCWLQTEVNNRSTLSKVVVKEIIRLLSNVILSGRLKVGNASSPPYWNPDMAFISSDGAINLTRPLFVELILSQFEVPIGHNKVFQALKADDLCYANPGEDMKTRTVNGADGAKNKMRFVSLSKRLMSEEANRIVDMTVASDMFHKLDKPIDNFFPFIKHRRLDMVAGQIITDYKHGTPFVAVTGAQGSGKTDWIMMQMLQRAKAGDVVIVLDPTNAFCREELSAHMVPDEIIDEYVEFWDMSTDGFPVNIPDYEGCTNIQQKVERLSSLLISGMHLTGPMQKLILVSKVREWLADKPINNTYELPSLRTIMGETADEKKLRSRMNALFSTVNMYSDVPFSWADRLSAKGKILVISSGNANINEHANPFDIVLDSLYSYKDIHREEKVTIIMDEFQTLNRYKGCTLEAILSRGRKLNLSAILASQDYTDKKDPIGRFYAYCGTHVFFRPLGEEGVKTIAELTKLDANVIRTLPDFSCAVLGPIYSEYYQKNIQLNSAIVGENYRPDYVGSYD
;
A
#
# COMPACT_ATOMS: atom_id res chain seq x y z
N MET A 1 -62.71 -14.06 60.68
CA MET A 1 -61.42 -13.33 60.64
C MET A 1 -60.50 -14.06 59.67
N LEU A 2 -60.50 -13.66 58.40
CA LEU A 2 -59.58 -14.17 57.39
C LEU A 2 -58.29 -13.35 57.48
N VAL A 3 -57.20 -14.01 57.86
CA VAL A 3 -55.86 -13.42 57.86
C VAL A 3 -55.51 -13.07 56.41
N LYS A 4 -55.58 -11.78 56.04
CA LYS A 4 -54.96 -11.26 54.82
C LYS A 4 -53.47 -11.58 54.92
N ILE A 5 -52.99 -12.56 54.17
CA ILE A 5 -51.56 -12.72 53.90
C ILE A 5 -51.18 -11.50 53.05
N LYS A 6 -50.73 -10.42 53.71
CA LYS A 6 -49.92 -9.41 53.04
C LYS A 6 -48.68 -10.17 52.56
N HIS A 7 -48.49 -10.30 51.25
CA HIS A 7 -47.16 -10.59 50.73
C HIS A 7 -46.25 -9.51 51.29
N ARG A 8 -45.41 -9.91 52.25
CA ARG A 8 -44.49 -9.02 52.96
C ARG A 8 -43.68 -8.28 51.92
N ASN A 9 -43.53 -6.97 52.08
CA ASN A 9 -42.39 -6.22 51.57
C ASN A 9 -41.11 -7.03 51.85
N VAL A 10 -40.59 -7.74 50.85
CA VAL A 10 -39.24 -8.34 50.87
C VAL A 10 -38.20 -7.31 50.38
N PHE A 11 -38.66 -6.09 50.06
CA PHE A 11 -37.90 -5.03 49.42
C PHE A 11 -37.13 -4.18 50.44
N ASN A 12 -36.21 -4.78 51.19
CA ASN A 12 -35.49 -4.12 52.28
C ASN A 12 -34.66 -2.88 51.85
N ASP A 13 -34.56 -2.54 50.56
CA ASP A 13 -33.70 -1.44 50.08
C ASP A 13 -34.04 -0.92 48.65
N ILE A 14 -35.31 -1.02 48.22
CA ILE A 14 -35.72 -0.61 46.86
C ILE A 14 -36.38 0.78 46.88
N HIS A 15 -35.79 1.73 46.16
CA HIS A 15 -36.36 3.06 45.94
C HIS A 15 -37.12 3.09 44.61
N LEU A 16 -38.43 2.87 44.68
CA LEU A 16 -39.34 3.08 43.55
C LEU A 16 -39.82 4.54 43.54
N GLU A 17 -39.99 5.12 42.35
CA GLU A 17 -40.72 6.38 42.20
C GLU A 17 -42.23 6.07 42.35
N PRO A 18 -42.88 6.51 43.45
CA PRO A 18 -44.28 6.20 43.68
C PRO A 18 -45.14 6.97 42.68
N THR A 19 -46.16 6.30 42.14
CA THR A 19 -47.13 6.93 41.24
C THR A 19 -48.55 6.51 41.60
N TRP A 20 -49.49 7.44 41.39
CA TRP A 20 -50.93 7.22 41.55
C TRP A 20 -51.63 7.18 40.19
N GLU A 21 -50.88 7.29 39.10
CA GLU A 21 -51.40 7.26 37.75
C GLU A 21 -51.83 5.84 37.33
N SER A 22 -52.75 5.75 36.37
CA SER A 22 -53.14 4.46 35.81
C SER A 22 -52.02 3.89 34.93
N ILE A 23 -52.01 2.57 34.74
CA ILE A 23 -51.06 1.92 33.82
C ILE A 23 -51.18 2.47 32.39
N ASP A 24 -52.38 2.88 31.97
CA ASP A 24 -52.61 3.50 30.66
C ASP A 24 -51.92 4.87 30.55
N THR A 25 -51.95 5.68 31.62
CA THR A 25 -51.27 6.99 31.65
C THR A 25 -49.74 6.82 31.62
N ILE A 26 -49.24 5.78 32.28
CA ILE A 26 -47.82 5.43 32.26
C ILE A 26 -47.41 4.89 30.89
N ALA A 27 -48.28 4.15 30.20
CA ALA A 27 -48.04 3.71 28.83
C ALA A 27 -47.82 4.91 27.90
N ASP A 28 -48.70 5.91 27.97
CA ASP A 28 -48.55 7.15 27.18
C ASP A 28 -47.26 7.90 27.52
N SER A 29 -46.91 7.98 28.80
CA SER A 29 -45.67 8.61 29.26
C SER A 29 -44.44 7.83 28.78
N TYR A 30 -44.51 6.49 28.77
CA TYR A 30 -43.44 5.61 28.31
C TYR A 30 -43.18 5.82 26.82
N HIS A 31 -44.23 5.83 25.99
CA HIS A 31 -44.11 6.04 24.55
C HIS A 31 -43.59 7.44 24.18
N LYS A 32 -43.78 8.44 25.06
CA LYS A 32 -43.23 9.80 24.88
C LYS A 32 -41.76 9.91 25.29
N ALA A 33 -41.37 9.23 26.37
CA ALA A 33 -40.04 9.38 26.98
C ALA A 33 -39.00 8.39 26.44
N CYS A 34 -39.42 7.16 26.12
CA CYS A 34 -38.53 6.07 25.73
C CYS A 34 -38.44 5.93 24.20
N PRO A 35 -37.23 5.84 23.61
CA PRO A 35 -37.09 5.51 22.19
C PRO A 35 -37.75 4.19 21.83
N SER A 36 -38.42 4.15 20.67
CA SER A 36 -38.87 2.90 20.08
C SER A 36 -37.72 2.18 19.37
N SER A 37 -36.79 1.64 20.15
CA SER A 37 -35.66 0.84 19.67
C SER A 37 -35.58 -0.50 20.37
N LEU A 38 -35.12 -1.55 19.67
CA LEU A 38 -34.97 -2.88 20.25
C LEU A 38 -34.19 -2.88 21.59
N PRO A 39 -33.06 -2.18 21.75
CA PRO A 39 -32.34 -2.17 23.02
C PRO A 39 -33.17 -1.67 24.19
N VAL A 40 -33.92 -0.57 24.00
CA VAL A 40 -34.78 -0.01 25.04
C VAL A 40 -35.89 -0.99 25.38
N LYS A 41 -36.56 -1.57 24.37
CA LYS A 41 -37.64 -2.54 24.58
C LYS A 41 -37.13 -3.78 25.33
N VAL A 42 -36.00 -4.36 24.93
CA VAL A 42 -35.37 -5.50 25.62
C VAL A 42 -35.02 -5.13 27.06
N GLY A 43 -34.42 -3.96 27.29
CA GLY A 43 -34.08 -3.48 28.62
C GLY A 43 -35.30 -3.33 29.53
N THR A 44 -36.39 -2.76 29.02
CA THR A 44 -37.67 -2.63 29.73
C THR A 44 -38.25 -3.99 30.10
N VAL A 45 -38.25 -4.97 29.17
CA VAL A 45 -38.72 -6.34 29.48
C VAL A 45 -37.87 -6.97 30.57
N LEU A 46 -36.54 -6.84 30.53
CA LEU A 46 -35.66 -7.41 31.56
C LEU A 46 -35.90 -6.79 32.94
N SER A 47 -36.10 -5.47 32.98
CA SER A 47 -36.50 -4.76 34.21
C SER A 47 -37.81 -5.34 34.76
N VAL A 48 -38.88 -5.38 33.95
CA VAL A 48 -40.20 -5.86 34.40
C VAL A 48 -40.17 -7.36 34.75
N MET A 49 -39.45 -8.17 33.98
CA MET A 49 -39.31 -9.61 34.21
C MET A 49 -38.72 -9.89 35.59
N SER A 50 -37.75 -9.06 36.02
CA SER A 50 -37.17 -9.19 37.35
C SER A 50 -38.17 -8.96 38.49
N ARG A 51 -39.21 -8.14 38.26
CA ARG A 51 -40.31 -7.91 39.22
C ARG A 51 -41.29 -9.07 39.27
N LEU A 52 -41.38 -9.85 38.19
CA LEU A 52 -42.30 -10.97 38.04
C LEU A 52 -41.65 -12.34 38.34
N LEU A 53 -40.41 -12.37 38.83
CA LEU A 53 -39.72 -13.61 39.21
C LEU A 53 -40.53 -14.49 40.19
N PRO A 54 -41.22 -13.96 41.21
CA PRO A 54 -42.05 -14.78 42.10
C PRO A 54 -43.18 -15.48 41.34
N GLN A 55 -43.88 -14.76 40.47
CA GLN A 55 -45.01 -15.28 39.70
C GLN A 55 -44.56 -16.31 38.65
N HIS A 56 -43.43 -16.06 37.97
CA HIS A 56 -42.83 -17.05 37.07
C HIS A 56 -42.44 -18.33 37.81
N LYS A 57 -41.85 -18.20 39.01
CA LYS A 57 -41.48 -19.35 39.86
C LYS A 57 -42.71 -20.16 40.29
N GLU A 58 -43.80 -19.50 40.69
CA GLU A 58 -45.06 -20.18 40.99
C GLU A 58 -45.64 -20.96 39.81
N LEU A 59 -45.34 -20.53 38.58
CA LEU A 59 -45.75 -21.18 37.33
C LEU A 59 -44.70 -22.19 36.82
N GLY A 60 -43.69 -22.52 37.64
CA GLY A 60 -42.68 -23.54 37.35
C GLY A 60 -41.58 -23.09 36.40
N LEU A 61 -41.36 -21.78 36.23
CA LEU A 61 -40.26 -21.24 35.45
C LEU A 61 -39.20 -20.64 36.38
N THR A 62 -37.94 -21.00 36.13
CA THR A 62 -36.78 -20.38 36.77
C THR A 62 -35.78 -19.99 35.70
N GLN A 63 -34.97 -18.98 35.97
CA GLN A 63 -33.93 -18.56 35.02
C GLN A 63 -32.83 -19.62 34.95
N ASP A 64 -32.40 -19.92 33.74
CA ASP A 64 -31.38 -20.90 33.40
C ASP A 64 -30.22 -20.28 32.60
N ARG A 65 -30.28 -18.99 32.29
CA ARG A 65 -29.29 -18.26 31.49
C ARG A 65 -29.14 -16.81 31.92
N ALA A 66 -27.94 -16.27 31.73
CA ALA A 66 -27.65 -14.86 31.91
C ALA A 66 -28.00 -14.05 30.65
N TRP A 67 -28.04 -12.73 30.80
CA TRP A 67 -28.18 -11.79 29.69
C TRP A 67 -26.90 -10.99 29.53
N VAL A 68 -26.44 -10.83 28.28
CA VAL A 68 -25.23 -10.08 27.94
C VAL A 68 -25.60 -8.96 26.97
N ILE A 69 -25.14 -7.76 27.27
CA ILE A 69 -25.24 -6.60 26.39
C ILE A 69 -23.84 -6.25 25.95
N GLU A 70 -23.57 -6.37 24.65
CA GLU A 70 -22.26 -6.06 24.08
C GLU A 70 -22.25 -4.64 23.53
N THR A 71 -21.43 -3.77 24.10
CA THR A 71 -21.21 -2.41 23.61
C THR A 71 -19.83 -1.90 24.00
N SER A 72 -19.14 -1.23 23.08
CA SER A 72 -17.84 -0.61 23.31
C SER A 72 -17.92 0.88 23.67
N ASP A 73 -19.13 1.42 23.81
CA ASP A 73 -19.41 2.82 24.04
C ASP A 73 -19.93 3.02 25.48
N ASP A 74 -19.19 3.77 26.30
CA ASP A 74 -19.53 3.99 27.71
C ASP A 74 -20.86 4.73 27.89
N ASP A 75 -21.20 5.65 26.97
CA ASP A 75 -22.49 6.35 26.98
C ASP A 75 -23.65 5.36 26.78
N THR A 76 -23.50 4.44 25.81
CA THR A 76 -24.47 3.36 25.58
C THR A 76 -24.56 2.42 26.78
N ALA A 77 -23.43 2.04 27.40
CA ALA A 77 -23.42 1.20 28.60
C ALA A 77 -24.17 1.87 29.77
N ARG A 78 -23.94 3.17 29.99
CA ARG A 78 -24.62 3.97 31.00
C ARG A 78 -26.12 4.08 30.72
N PHE A 79 -26.50 4.33 29.47
CA PHE A 79 -27.90 4.40 29.04
C PHE A 79 -28.62 3.06 29.26
N MET A 80 -28.02 1.95 28.81
CA MET A 80 -28.58 0.62 29.01
C MET A 80 -28.69 0.26 30.49
N THR A 81 -27.73 0.65 31.31
CA THR A 81 -27.81 0.50 32.78
C THR A 81 -29.02 1.24 33.33
N ALA A 82 -29.27 2.49 32.90
CA ALA A 82 -30.41 3.28 33.35
C ALA A 82 -31.78 2.69 32.96
N VAL A 83 -31.88 2.06 31.78
CA VAL A 83 -33.11 1.40 31.32
C VAL A 83 -33.40 0.10 32.10
N ILE A 84 -32.35 -0.62 32.47
CA ILE A 84 -32.46 -1.99 33.01
C ILE A 84 -32.46 -2.02 34.53
N GLN A 85 -31.65 -1.17 35.16
CA GLN A 85 -31.46 -1.15 36.60
C GLN A 85 -32.75 -0.67 37.27
N ASN A 86 -33.27 -1.49 38.17
CA ASN A 86 -34.53 -1.18 38.82
C ASN A 86 -34.51 -1.31 40.35
N ARG A 87 -33.34 -1.53 40.97
CA ARG A 87 -33.21 -1.39 42.44
C ARG A 87 -33.42 0.05 42.88
N ASN A 88 -32.79 1.00 42.18
CA ASN A 88 -32.88 2.42 42.44
C ASN A 88 -32.85 3.17 41.10
N HIS A 89 -34.00 3.72 40.70
CA HIS A 89 -34.12 4.47 39.45
C HIS A 89 -33.40 5.82 39.48
N ARG A 90 -32.83 6.24 40.62
CA ARG A 90 -32.03 7.47 40.75
C ARG A 90 -30.52 7.23 40.62
N SER A 91 -30.09 5.96 40.52
CA SER A 91 -28.69 5.60 40.30
C SER A 91 -28.54 4.87 38.98
N VAL A 92 -27.42 5.14 38.30
CA VAL A 92 -26.96 4.43 37.10
C VAL A 92 -25.64 3.71 37.37
N GLU A 93 -25.29 3.51 38.64
CA GLU A 93 -24.07 2.80 39.02
C GLU A 93 -24.29 1.28 38.94
N PRO A 94 -23.61 0.58 38.01
CA PRO A 94 -23.63 -0.87 37.95
C PRO A 94 -22.63 -1.48 38.94
N ILE A 95 -22.68 -2.80 39.07
CA ILE A 95 -21.70 -3.57 39.82
C ILE A 95 -20.47 -3.78 38.93
N PHE A 96 -19.42 -3.00 39.14
CA PHE A 96 -18.19 -3.15 38.37
C PHE A 96 -17.46 -4.44 38.71
N SER A 97 -16.95 -5.12 37.67
CA SER A 97 -16.27 -6.41 37.82
C SER A 97 -15.04 -6.37 38.74
N HIS A 98 -14.29 -5.27 38.71
CA HIS A 98 -13.09 -5.03 39.52
C HIS A 98 -13.37 -4.79 41.02
N MET A 99 -14.62 -4.61 41.43
CA MET A 99 -14.96 -4.43 42.85
C MET A 99 -14.54 -5.66 43.67
N ARG A 100 -14.15 -5.46 44.94
CA ARG A 100 -13.79 -6.59 45.83
C ARG A 100 -14.95 -7.57 45.93
N MET A 101 -14.66 -8.88 45.96
CA MET A 101 -15.70 -9.92 45.99
C MET A 101 -16.69 -9.72 47.14
N THR A 102 -16.20 -9.33 48.31
CA THR A 102 -17.05 -9.04 49.48
C THR A 102 -18.04 -7.90 49.21
N SER A 103 -17.63 -6.86 48.48
CA SER A 103 -18.48 -5.74 48.09
C SER A 103 -19.52 -6.15 47.05
N ILE A 104 -19.12 -6.97 46.07
CA ILE A 104 -20.06 -7.52 45.07
C ILE A 104 -21.12 -8.39 45.76
N VAL A 105 -20.71 -9.28 46.67
CA VAL A 105 -21.63 -10.16 47.40
C VAL A 105 -22.55 -9.37 48.34
N ASP A 106 -22.03 -8.35 49.03
CA ASP A 106 -22.83 -7.44 49.87
C ASP A 106 -23.89 -6.71 49.04
N GLU A 107 -23.50 -6.15 47.89
CA GLU A 107 -24.43 -5.46 46.99
C GLU A 107 -25.52 -6.41 46.45
N LEU A 108 -25.14 -7.63 46.03
CA LEU A 108 -26.08 -8.64 45.57
C LEU A 108 -27.03 -9.14 46.67
N SER A 109 -26.60 -9.13 47.93
CA SER A 109 -27.45 -9.54 49.05
C SER A 109 -28.63 -8.58 49.27
N ARG A 110 -28.52 -7.34 48.77
CA ARG A 110 -29.57 -6.31 48.81
C ARG A 110 -30.51 -6.38 47.61
N ASN A 111 -30.16 -7.18 46.59
CA ASN A 111 -30.94 -7.32 45.37
C ASN A 111 -31.96 -8.46 45.50
N VAL A 112 -33.25 -8.12 45.58
CA VAL A 112 -34.36 -9.08 45.59
C VAL A 112 -35.45 -8.62 44.64
N ASP A 113 -35.85 -9.52 43.73
CA ASP A 113 -36.82 -9.30 42.66
C ASP A 113 -36.48 -8.06 41.82
N CYS A 114 -35.20 -7.92 41.46
CA CYS A 114 -34.66 -6.82 40.68
C CYS A 114 -33.57 -7.30 39.72
N THR A 115 -33.09 -6.44 38.85
CA THR A 115 -31.93 -6.71 37.98
C THR A 115 -30.62 -6.56 38.76
N SER A 116 -29.63 -7.39 38.43
CA SER A 116 -28.24 -7.24 38.89
C SER A 116 -27.38 -6.94 37.67
N VAL A 117 -27.09 -5.66 37.46
CA VAL A 117 -26.32 -5.18 36.29
C VAL A 117 -24.85 -5.16 36.65
N PHE A 118 -24.07 -6.01 36.00
CA PHE A 118 -22.61 -6.03 36.07
C PHE A 118 -22.04 -5.29 34.87
N GLN A 119 -20.94 -4.57 35.06
CA GLN A 119 -20.18 -3.97 33.97
C GLN A 119 -18.74 -4.47 33.99
N HIS A 120 -18.26 -4.87 32.81
CA HIS A 120 -16.86 -5.22 32.57
C HIS A 120 -16.36 -4.49 31.32
N ASN A 121 -15.24 -3.80 31.44
CA ASN A 121 -14.61 -3.12 30.31
C ASN A 121 -13.17 -3.60 30.19
N PHE A 122 -12.79 -4.30 29.12
CA PHE A 122 -11.43 -4.84 28.96
C PHE A 122 -10.33 -3.77 28.88
N VAL A 123 -10.68 -2.51 28.59
CA VAL A 123 -9.73 -1.38 28.63
C VAL A 123 -9.29 -1.07 30.07
N VAL A 124 -10.13 -1.36 31.06
CA VAL A 124 -9.95 -0.93 32.46
C VAL A 124 -9.81 -2.12 33.41
N ASP A 125 -10.60 -3.16 33.20
CA ASP A 125 -10.78 -4.31 34.07
C ASP A 125 -9.97 -5.52 33.58
N LYS A 126 -9.51 -6.37 34.51
CA LYS A 126 -8.74 -7.57 34.16
C LYS A 126 -9.66 -8.74 33.88
N TYR A 127 -9.26 -9.65 33.00
CA TYR A 127 -10.05 -10.87 32.72
C TYR A 127 -10.37 -11.72 33.97
N TYR A 128 -9.49 -11.78 34.97
CA TYR A 128 -9.78 -12.46 36.24
C TYR A 128 -11.04 -11.89 36.92
N ASP A 129 -11.28 -10.59 36.79
CA ASP A 129 -12.46 -9.92 37.33
C ASP A 129 -13.73 -10.36 36.57
N LEU A 130 -13.65 -10.55 35.25
CA LEU A 130 -14.72 -11.16 34.46
C LEU A 130 -15.02 -12.60 34.89
N GLU A 131 -14.00 -13.45 34.98
CA GLU A 131 -14.18 -14.86 35.37
C GLU A 131 -14.86 -14.98 36.74
N LYS A 132 -14.46 -14.10 37.66
CA LYS A 132 -15.06 -13.99 38.99
C LYS A 132 -16.55 -13.63 38.93
N VAL A 133 -16.92 -12.63 38.13
CA VAL A 133 -18.32 -12.22 37.92
C VAL A 133 -19.13 -13.33 37.24
N LEU A 134 -18.59 -13.97 36.20
CA LEU A 134 -19.25 -15.07 35.48
C LEU A 134 -19.54 -16.26 36.41
N LYS A 135 -18.58 -16.66 37.25
CA LYS A 135 -18.78 -17.71 38.27
C LYS A 135 -19.91 -17.36 39.25
N LEU A 136 -20.00 -16.09 39.63
CA LEU A 136 -21.02 -15.60 40.56
C LEU A 136 -22.42 -15.59 39.91
N MET A 137 -22.54 -15.08 38.69
CA MET A 137 -23.78 -15.12 37.91
C MET A 137 -24.25 -16.56 37.70
N TYR A 138 -23.33 -17.46 37.34
CA TYR A 138 -23.64 -18.88 37.18
C TYR A 138 -24.15 -19.51 38.47
N LYS A 139 -23.51 -19.20 39.60
CA LYS A 139 -23.98 -19.62 40.92
C LYS A 139 -25.40 -19.09 41.21
N GLN A 140 -25.70 -17.83 40.90
CA GLN A 140 -27.05 -17.29 41.10
C GLN A 140 -28.12 -18.02 40.29
N LEU A 141 -27.81 -18.43 39.06
CA LEU A 141 -28.74 -19.17 38.21
C LEU A 141 -28.96 -20.63 38.67
N HIS A 142 -27.94 -21.28 39.23
CA HIS A 142 -27.96 -22.73 39.48
C HIS A 142 -28.12 -23.12 40.96
N THR A 143 -27.95 -22.21 41.92
CA THR A 143 -28.13 -22.53 43.34
C THR A 143 -29.58 -22.28 43.76
N ALA A 144 -30.32 -23.33 44.13
CA ALA A 144 -31.61 -23.19 44.80
C ALA A 144 -31.38 -22.48 46.15
N PRO A 145 -32.03 -21.34 46.44
CA PRO A 145 -31.84 -20.69 47.73
C PRO A 145 -32.40 -21.60 48.83
N LEU A 146 -31.53 -22.01 49.76
CA LEU A 146 -31.85 -22.81 50.96
C LEU A 146 -32.77 -22.07 51.95
N ALA A 147 -33.17 -20.84 51.66
CA ALA A 147 -34.17 -20.07 52.41
C ALA A 147 -35.02 -19.26 51.42
N GLU A 148 -36.34 -19.27 51.58
CA GLU A 148 -37.35 -18.82 50.60
C GLU A 148 -37.31 -17.34 50.15
N SER A 149 -36.28 -16.53 50.45
CA SER A 149 -36.38 -15.06 50.25
C SER A 149 -35.10 -14.26 49.94
N VAL A 150 -33.90 -14.85 49.78
CA VAL A 150 -32.67 -14.05 49.59
C VAL A 150 -32.09 -14.20 48.17
N GLY A 151 -31.87 -13.07 47.47
CA GLY A 151 -31.02 -12.98 46.27
C GLY A 151 -31.66 -13.33 44.91
N ARG A 152 -32.99 -13.28 44.76
CA ARG A 152 -33.66 -13.52 43.47
C ARG A 152 -33.40 -12.34 42.53
N THR A 153 -32.61 -12.51 41.48
CA THR A 153 -32.29 -11.41 40.55
C THR A 153 -32.25 -11.88 39.11
N VAL A 154 -32.34 -10.95 38.16
CA VAL A 154 -32.01 -11.19 36.74
C VAL A 154 -30.57 -10.72 36.52
N PRO A 155 -29.59 -11.61 36.35
CA PRO A 155 -28.18 -11.24 36.19
C PRO A 155 -27.92 -10.80 34.74
N ILE A 156 -27.35 -9.60 34.60
CA ILE A 156 -27.10 -8.94 33.30
C ILE A 156 -25.66 -8.46 33.28
N LEU A 157 -24.91 -8.81 32.24
CA LEU A 157 -23.52 -8.37 32.04
C LEU A 157 -23.44 -7.42 30.85
N ILE A 158 -23.02 -6.19 31.10
CA ILE A 158 -22.63 -5.24 30.05
C ILE A 158 -21.13 -5.39 29.83
N ILE A 159 -20.72 -5.70 28.60
CA ILE A 159 -19.32 -5.98 28.24
C ILE A 159 -18.96 -5.38 26.88
N ASP A 160 -17.72 -4.99 26.70
CA ASP A 160 -17.21 -4.46 25.43
C ASP A 160 -16.84 -5.54 24.40
N SER A 161 -16.64 -6.79 24.84
CA SER A 161 -16.37 -7.93 23.97
C SER A 161 -16.92 -9.25 24.51
N ALA A 162 -18.10 -9.66 24.05
CA ALA A 162 -18.76 -10.89 24.51
C ALA A 162 -18.02 -12.18 24.11
N GLY A 163 -17.18 -12.14 23.06
CA GLY A 163 -16.37 -13.26 22.60
C GLY A 163 -15.28 -13.72 23.57
N ALA A 164 -15.05 -12.96 24.64
CA ALA A 164 -14.19 -13.38 25.75
C ALA A 164 -14.91 -14.27 26.76
N ILE A 165 -16.24 -14.38 26.70
CA ILE A 165 -17.02 -15.25 27.59
C ILE A 165 -16.80 -16.71 27.13
N PRO A 166 -16.39 -17.63 28.03
CA PRO A 166 -16.16 -19.02 27.66
C PRO A 166 -17.43 -19.73 27.17
N ASP A 167 -17.28 -20.65 26.20
CA ASP A 167 -18.40 -21.35 25.53
C ASP A 167 -19.26 -22.18 26.50
N GLU A 168 -18.71 -22.59 27.64
CA GLU A 168 -19.43 -23.28 28.71
C GLU A 168 -20.47 -22.40 29.43
N PHE A 169 -20.40 -21.07 29.33
CA PHE A 169 -21.38 -20.16 29.92
C PHE A 169 -22.51 -19.89 28.92
N TRP A 170 -23.73 -20.28 29.28
CA TRP A 170 -24.90 -20.06 28.43
C TRP A 170 -25.58 -18.73 28.78
N PHE A 171 -25.66 -17.85 27.78
CA PHE A 171 -26.28 -16.54 27.87
C PHE A 171 -27.05 -16.19 26.59
N HIS A 172 -27.92 -15.18 26.69
CA HIS A 172 -28.52 -14.48 25.55
C HIS A 172 -27.81 -13.15 25.33
N GLN A 173 -27.46 -12.82 24.07
CA GLN A 173 -26.67 -11.65 23.72
C GLN A 173 -27.43 -10.61 22.91
N LEU A 174 -27.35 -9.35 23.34
CA LEU A 174 -27.75 -8.18 22.56
C LEU A 174 -26.51 -7.34 22.22
N SER A 175 -26.07 -7.35 20.96
CA SER A 175 -24.98 -6.48 20.50
C SER A 175 -25.50 -5.14 20.00
N ILE A 176 -24.93 -4.05 20.51
CA ILE A 176 -25.30 -2.68 20.15
C ILE A 176 -24.09 -2.01 19.49
N SER A 177 -24.13 -1.91 18.16
CA SER A 177 -23.05 -1.33 17.35
C SER A 177 -23.14 0.19 17.22
N ASN A 178 -24.33 0.75 17.33
CA ASN A 178 -24.58 2.18 17.16
C ASN A 178 -24.64 2.84 18.54
N SER A 179 -23.86 3.91 18.73
CA SER A 179 -23.90 4.69 19.98
C SER A 179 -25.31 5.25 20.20
N ILE A 180 -25.87 4.99 21.38
CA ILE A 180 -27.16 5.53 21.81
C ILE A 180 -26.85 6.69 22.76
N LYS A 181 -27.03 7.91 22.26
CA LYS A 181 -26.81 9.14 23.05
C LYS A 181 -28.12 9.75 23.50
N PHE A 182 -28.18 10.11 24.78
CA PHE A 182 -29.30 10.81 25.39
C PHE A 182 -28.79 12.02 26.16
N GLU A 183 -29.37 13.20 25.90
CA GLU A 183 -28.99 14.44 26.58
C GLU A 183 -29.41 14.41 28.07
N ASP A 184 -30.58 13.83 28.38
CA ASP A 184 -31.06 13.63 29.74
C ASP A 184 -31.74 12.26 29.89
N ILE A 185 -31.24 11.45 30.81
CA ILE A 185 -31.74 10.09 31.10
C ILE A 185 -32.85 10.14 32.19
N SER A 186 -32.97 11.26 32.90
CA SER A 186 -33.90 11.43 34.03
C SER A 186 -35.37 11.16 33.67
N PRO A 187 -35.91 11.61 32.51
CA PRO A 187 -37.29 11.32 32.13
C PRO A 187 -37.55 9.82 31.93
N ILE A 188 -36.57 9.10 31.37
CA ILE A 188 -36.62 7.65 31.13
C ILE A 188 -36.60 6.90 32.46
N GLN A 189 -35.69 7.26 33.36
CA GLN A 189 -35.61 6.64 34.68
C GLN A 189 -36.87 6.87 35.50
N LYS A 190 -37.46 8.07 35.43
CA LYS A 190 -38.71 8.39 36.09
C LYS A 190 -39.84 7.48 35.59
N VAL A 191 -40.08 7.43 34.28
CA VAL A 191 -41.20 6.66 33.73
C VAL A 191 -41.03 5.15 33.93
N LEU A 192 -39.79 4.64 33.88
CA LEU A 192 -39.49 3.24 34.17
C LEU A 192 -39.68 2.91 35.66
N GLY A 193 -39.37 3.86 36.55
CA GLY A 193 -39.65 3.73 37.99
C GLY A 193 -41.14 3.66 38.28
N GLU A 194 -41.92 4.55 37.67
CA GLU A 194 -43.38 4.57 37.74
C GLU A 194 -43.99 3.28 37.17
N LEU A 195 -43.48 2.80 36.04
CA LEU A 195 -43.87 1.52 35.44
C LEU A 195 -43.61 0.35 36.40
N ASN A 196 -42.39 0.22 36.94
CA ASN A 196 -42.07 -0.86 37.89
C ASN A 196 -42.94 -0.80 39.15
N HIS A 197 -43.24 0.41 39.66
CA HIS A 197 -44.17 0.59 40.77
C HIS A 197 -45.57 0.07 40.43
N CYS A 198 -46.10 0.41 39.25
CA CYS A 198 -47.40 -0.07 38.81
C CYS A 198 -47.46 -1.57 38.56
N VAL A 199 -46.39 -2.20 38.07
CA VAL A 199 -46.31 -3.66 37.92
C VAL A 199 -46.43 -4.34 39.29
N ILE A 200 -45.69 -3.85 40.28
CA ILE A 200 -45.72 -4.40 41.64
C ILE A 200 -47.11 -4.23 42.25
N LYS A 201 -47.66 -3.03 42.20
CA LYS A 201 -48.99 -2.74 42.73
C LYS A 201 -50.07 -3.58 42.04
N TYR A 202 -49.99 -3.75 40.73
CA TYR A 202 -50.90 -4.63 39.99
C TYR A 202 -50.82 -6.07 40.46
N ALA A 203 -49.60 -6.59 40.67
CA ALA A 203 -49.38 -7.95 41.17
C ALA A 203 -49.89 -8.15 42.59
N GLU A 204 -49.79 -7.13 43.45
CA GLU A 204 -50.30 -7.15 44.83
C GLU A 204 -51.83 -7.05 44.89
N ASP A 205 -52.42 -6.16 44.09
CA ASP A 205 -53.87 -5.91 44.08
C ASP A 205 -54.64 -7.02 43.34
N ASN A 206 -54.01 -7.69 42.35
CA ASN A 206 -54.66 -8.65 41.46
C ASN A 206 -53.88 -9.98 41.30
N PRO A 207 -53.58 -10.70 42.39
CA PRO A 207 -52.70 -11.88 42.36
C PRO A 207 -53.22 -13.02 41.47
N ASP A 208 -54.53 -13.27 41.45
CA ASP A 208 -55.11 -14.32 40.59
C ASP A 208 -55.15 -13.92 39.11
N ALA A 209 -55.38 -12.62 38.84
CA ALA A 209 -55.43 -12.12 37.47
C ALA A 209 -54.06 -12.18 36.81
N ILE A 210 -53.01 -11.68 37.50
CA ILE A 210 -51.64 -11.72 36.96
C ILE A 210 -51.17 -13.16 36.74
N LYS A 211 -51.52 -14.09 37.65
CA LYS A 211 -51.19 -15.50 37.50
C LYS A 211 -51.85 -16.13 36.27
N ARG A 212 -53.13 -15.82 36.02
CA ARG A 212 -53.86 -16.27 34.83
C ARG A 212 -53.26 -15.69 33.55
N GLU A 213 -53.04 -14.37 33.51
CA GLU A 213 -52.48 -13.66 32.36
C GLU A 213 -51.07 -14.18 32.00
N LEU A 214 -50.19 -14.32 33.00
CA LEU A 214 -48.85 -14.87 32.79
C LEU A 214 -48.89 -16.32 32.35
N LYS A 215 -49.80 -17.15 32.88
CA LYS A 215 -49.94 -18.56 32.45
C LYS A 215 -50.30 -18.66 30.96
N GLU A 216 -51.20 -17.81 30.49
CA GLU A 216 -51.55 -17.72 29.07
C GLU A 216 -50.36 -17.24 28.22
N ALA A 217 -49.71 -16.15 28.63
CA ALA A 217 -48.53 -15.62 27.95
C ALA A 217 -47.37 -16.63 27.89
N ILE A 218 -47.15 -17.42 28.95
CA ILE A 218 -46.17 -18.51 29.01
C ILE A 218 -46.52 -19.61 28.02
N GLY A 219 -47.80 -19.99 27.89
CA GLY A 219 -48.24 -20.99 26.93
C GLY A 219 -47.85 -20.61 25.51
N VAL A 220 -48.15 -19.37 25.11
CA VAL A 220 -47.79 -18.84 23.79
C VAL A 220 -46.28 -18.72 23.62
N ALA A 221 -45.56 -18.21 24.63
CA ALA A 221 -44.10 -18.07 24.57
C ALA A 221 -43.39 -19.42 24.43
N ARG A 222 -43.86 -20.48 25.11
CA ARG A 222 -43.33 -21.84 24.96
C ARG A 222 -43.48 -22.36 23.54
N GLU A 223 -44.65 -22.15 22.92
CA GLU A 223 -44.90 -22.59 21.55
C GLU A 223 -43.98 -21.87 20.54
N GLN A 224 -43.75 -20.57 20.74
CA GLN A 224 -42.86 -19.78 19.89
C GLN A 224 -41.39 -20.20 20.06
N ILE A 225 -40.89 -20.31 21.30
CA ILE A 225 -39.50 -20.70 21.58
C ILE A 225 -39.21 -22.15 21.16
N ALA A 226 -40.19 -23.06 21.21
CA ALA A 226 -40.01 -24.44 20.75
C ALA A 226 -39.60 -24.53 19.27
N LYS A 227 -39.95 -23.52 18.45
CA LYS A 227 -39.60 -23.43 17.03
C LYS A 227 -38.15 -23.00 16.78
N PHE A 228 -37.45 -22.48 17.80
CA PHE A 228 -36.08 -21.97 17.66
C PHE A 228 -35.02 -23.09 17.77
N PRO A 229 -33.76 -22.83 17.36
CA PRO A 229 -32.65 -23.75 17.55
C PRO A 229 -32.45 -24.14 19.03
N TYR A 230 -31.94 -25.34 19.29
CA TYR A 230 -31.74 -25.86 20.66
C TYR A 230 -30.96 -24.86 21.55
N ARG A 231 -29.96 -24.19 20.98
CA ARG A 231 -29.17 -23.18 21.68
C ARG A 231 -29.95 -21.96 22.14
N VAL A 232 -31.18 -21.70 21.69
CA VAL A 232 -32.01 -20.57 22.14
C VAL A 232 -33.13 -21.03 23.09
N ARG A 233 -33.48 -22.32 23.07
CA ARG A 233 -34.53 -22.90 23.92
C ARG A 233 -34.10 -22.84 25.39
N SER A 234 -34.66 -21.91 26.13
CA SER A 234 -34.36 -21.69 27.54
C SER A 234 -35.59 -21.24 28.31
N SER A 235 -35.63 -21.54 29.60
CA SER A 235 -36.66 -21.04 30.52
C SER A 235 -36.58 -19.52 30.62
N SER A 236 -35.38 -18.95 30.56
CA SER A 236 -35.14 -17.51 30.56
C SER A 236 -35.77 -16.81 29.35
N ALA A 237 -35.67 -17.39 28.15
CA ALA A 237 -36.29 -16.86 26.94
C ALA A 237 -37.83 -16.92 26.99
N VAL A 238 -38.38 -17.99 27.59
CA VAL A 238 -39.84 -18.10 27.84
C VAL A 238 -40.30 -17.04 28.83
N MET A 239 -39.58 -16.83 29.93
CA MET A 239 -39.88 -15.77 30.90
C MET A 239 -39.82 -14.38 30.27
N PHE A 240 -38.81 -14.12 29.44
CA PHE A 240 -38.65 -12.86 28.71
C PHE A 240 -39.82 -12.60 27.77
N LEU A 241 -40.14 -13.53 26.87
CA LEU A 241 -41.23 -13.34 25.90
C LEU A 241 -42.61 -13.31 26.54
N SER A 242 -42.85 -14.09 27.59
CA SER A 242 -44.13 -14.03 28.32
C SER A 242 -44.31 -12.70 29.04
N THR A 243 -43.23 -12.13 29.59
CA THR A 243 -43.24 -10.78 30.17
C THR A 243 -43.50 -9.72 29.10
N ALA A 244 -42.85 -9.81 27.94
CA ALA A 244 -43.08 -8.89 26.83
C ALA A 244 -44.54 -8.92 26.36
N LYS A 245 -45.12 -10.13 26.20
CA LYS A 245 -46.54 -10.30 25.86
C LYS A 245 -47.47 -9.70 26.92
N TRP A 246 -47.14 -9.88 28.19
CA TRP A 246 -47.91 -9.27 29.27
C TRP A 246 -47.87 -7.73 29.20
N LEU A 247 -46.71 -7.14 28.86
CA LEU A 247 -46.60 -5.69 28.63
C LEU A 247 -47.43 -5.21 27.43
N VAL A 248 -47.58 -6.02 26.38
CA VAL A 248 -48.51 -5.74 25.27
C VAL A 248 -49.97 -5.71 25.78
N MET A 249 -50.36 -6.65 26.64
CA MET A 249 -51.70 -6.66 27.24
C MET A 249 -51.98 -5.43 28.10
N LYS A 250 -50.94 -4.73 28.57
CA LYS A 250 -51.04 -3.49 29.35
C LYS A 250 -50.78 -2.21 28.54
N GLY A 251 -50.67 -2.31 27.22
CA GLY A 251 -50.47 -1.16 26.33
C GLY A 251 -49.07 -0.53 26.36
N ILE A 252 -48.13 -1.10 27.13
CA ILE A 252 -46.74 -0.61 27.23
C ILE A 252 -45.93 -0.95 25.97
N MET A 253 -46.28 -2.05 25.29
CA MET A 253 -45.62 -2.53 24.08
C MET A 253 -46.66 -2.88 23.01
N TYR A 254 -46.22 -3.00 21.77
CA TYR A 254 -47.03 -3.41 20.63
C TYR A 254 -46.67 -4.83 20.15
N ASN A 255 -47.52 -5.43 19.32
CA ASN A 255 -47.26 -6.78 18.80
C ASN A 255 -46.04 -6.83 17.88
N GLU A 256 -45.74 -5.72 17.20
CA GLU A 256 -44.56 -5.53 16.37
C GLU A 256 -43.26 -5.66 17.20
N ASP A 257 -43.27 -5.18 18.45
CA ASP A 257 -42.13 -5.29 19.38
C ASP A 257 -41.82 -6.76 19.71
N ILE A 258 -42.87 -7.59 19.84
CA ILE A 258 -42.71 -9.03 20.05
C ILE A 258 -42.05 -9.69 18.84
N GLN A 259 -42.42 -9.29 17.62
CA GLN A 259 -41.82 -9.84 16.40
C GLN A 259 -40.34 -9.45 16.29
N GLU A 260 -40.00 -8.20 16.65
CA GLU A 260 -38.63 -7.71 16.68
C GLU A 260 -37.76 -8.52 17.67
N MET A 261 -38.29 -8.76 18.89
CA MET A 261 -37.63 -9.58 19.90
C MET A 261 -37.49 -11.06 19.50
N LEU A 262 -38.49 -11.63 18.83
CA LEU A 262 -38.42 -12.99 18.30
C LEU A 262 -37.33 -13.12 17.22
N CYS A 263 -37.25 -12.16 16.30
CA CYS A 263 -36.22 -12.10 15.28
C CYS A 263 -34.82 -12.00 15.90
N TRP A 264 -34.67 -11.15 16.92
CA TRP A 264 -33.42 -11.03 17.68
C TRP A 264 -33.04 -12.34 18.37
N LEU A 265 -33.94 -12.95 19.16
CA LEU A 265 -33.67 -14.21 19.85
C LEU A 265 -33.27 -15.33 18.88
N GLN A 266 -33.85 -15.36 17.68
CA GLN A 266 -33.51 -16.34 16.66
C GLN A 266 -32.10 -16.15 16.07
N THR A 267 -31.59 -14.92 16.03
CA THR A 267 -30.35 -14.55 15.32
C THR A 267 -29.16 -14.23 16.23
N GLU A 268 -29.39 -14.03 17.54
CA GLU A 268 -28.36 -13.63 18.51
C GLU A 268 -27.11 -14.52 18.54
N VAL A 269 -27.26 -15.83 18.30
CA VAL A 269 -26.15 -16.79 18.26
C VAL A 269 -25.20 -16.54 17.08
N ASN A 270 -25.71 -16.06 15.94
CA ASN A 270 -24.90 -15.78 14.75
C ASN A 270 -24.14 -14.45 14.86
N ASN A 271 -24.58 -13.57 15.76
CA ASN A 271 -24.02 -12.23 15.94
C ASN A 271 -22.95 -12.16 17.03
N ARG A 272 -22.59 -13.29 17.66
CA ARG A 272 -21.57 -13.31 18.72
C ARG A 272 -20.20 -12.95 18.18
N SER A 273 -19.48 -12.08 18.88
CA SER A 273 -18.06 -11.85 18.62
C SER A 273 -17.27 -13.13 18.89
N THR A 274 -16.34 -13.49 17.99
CA THR A 274 -15.52 -14.70 18.13
C THR A 274 -14.19 -14.38 18.79
N LEU A 275 -13.61 -15.36 19.48
CA LEU A 275 -12.25 -15.26 20.03
C LEU A 275 -11.23 -14.85 18.94
N SER A 276 -11.39 -15.35 17.70
CA SER A 276 -10.52 -14.98 16.58
C SER A 276 -10.53 -13.49 16.28
N LYS A 277 -11.71 -12.85 16.25
CA LYS A 277 -11.81 -11.40 16.02
C LYS A 277 -11.10 -10.58 17.10
N VAL A 278 -11.24 -11.00 18.37
CA VAL A 278 -10.56 -10.35 19.51
C VAL A 278 -9.05 -10.47 19.36
N VAL A 279 -8.55 -11.68 19.09
CA VAL A 279 -7.12 -11.93 18.89
C VAL A 279 -6.58 -11.12 17.71
N VAL A 280 -7.26 -11.11 16.56
CA VAL A 280 -6.82 -10.39 15.36
C VAL A 280 -6.74 -8.89 15.62
N LYS A 281 -7.77 -8.29 16.23
CA LYS A 281 -7.79 -6.87 16.58
C LYS A 281 -6.61 -6.50 17.50
N GLU A 282 -6.33 -7.36 18.48
CA GLU A 282 -5.26 -7.13 19.44
C GLU A 282 -3.86 -7.29 18.83
N ILE A 283 -3.66 -8.31 17.96
CA ILE A 283 -2.42 -8.42 17.19
C ILE A 283 -2.19 -7.19 16.31
N ILE A 284 -3.23 -6.69 15.61
CA ILE A 284 -3.11 -5.49 14.77
C ILE A 284 -2.60 -4.32 15.60
N ARG A 285 -3.22 -4.07 16.76
CA ARG A 285 -2.86 -2.99 17.68
C ARG A 285 -1.40 -3.13 18.13
N LEU A 286 -1.03 -4.29 18.66
CA LEU A 286 0.29 -4.52 19.24
C LEU A 286 1.41 -4.52 18.20
N LEU A 287 1.22 -5.22 17.07
CA LEU A 287 2.21 -5.30 16.01
C LEU A 287 2.46 -3.93 15.36
N SER A 288 1.39 -3.16 15.13
CA SER A 288 1.51 -1.79 14.63
C SER A 288 2.26 -0.91 15.63
N ASN A 289 1.91 -0.97 16.92
CA ASN A 289 2.55 -0.15 17.94
C ASN A 289 4.06 -0.43 18.09
N VAL A 290 4.50 -1.70 18.03
CA VAL A 290 5.93 -2.01 18.15
C VAL A 290 6.74 -1.55 16.94
N ILE A 291 6.14 -1.51 15.75
CA ILE A 291 6.77 -0.99 14.53
C ILE A 291 6.82 0.54 14.58
N LEU A 292 5.69 1.19 14.87
CA LEU A 292 5.58 2.65 14.94
C LEU A 292 6.49 3.25 16.02
N SER A 293 6.64 2.56 17.16
CA SER A 293 7.56 2.98 18.24
C SER A 293 9.04 2.66 17.96
N GLY A 294 9.35 1.96 16.87
CA GLY A 294 10.71 1.53 16.53
C GLY A 294 11.28 0.41 17.41
N ARG A 295 10.47 -0.16 18.32
CA ARG A 295 10.88 -1.31 19.15
C ARG A 295 11.13 -2.56 18.32
N LEU A 296 10.35 -2.74 17.25
CA LEU A 296 10.59 -3.78 16.25
C LEU A 296 11.20 -3.16 15.00
N LYS A 297 12.49 -3.43 14.78
CA LYS A 297 13.17 -3.07 13.53
C LYS A 297 12.87 -4.08 12.43
N VAL A 298 12.88 -3.62 11.19
CA VAL A 298 12.58 -4.45 10.03
C VAL A 298 13.72 -4.41 9.03
N GLY A 299 14.13 -5.59 8.57
CA GLY A 299 15.13 -5.77 7.54
C GLY A 299 14.60 -6.55 6.33
N ASN A 300 15.51 -6.87 5.43
CA ASN A 300 15.31 -7.62 4.21
C ASN A 300 15.89 -9.03 4.36
N ALA A 301 15.25 -10.00 3.70
CA ALA A 301 15.70 -11.39 3.75
C ALA A 301 17.01 -11.60 2.98
N SER A 302 17.27 -10.84 1.91
CA SER A 302 18.37 -11.12 0.97
C SER A 302 19.21 -9.90 0.58
N SER A 303 18.86 -8.71 1.05
CA SER A 303 19.50 -7.45 0.70
C SER A 303 19.63 -6.56 1.95
N PRO A 304 20.41 -5.47 1.89
CA PRO A 304 20.37 -4.47 2.95
C PRO A 304 18.99 -3.79 3.06
N PRO A 305 18.61 -3.29 4.26
CA PRO A 305 19.23 -3.62 5.54
C PRO A 305 19.02 -5.11 5.86
N TYR A 306 20.09 -5.88 6.08
CA TYR A 306 19.98 -7.33 6.26
C TYR A 306 19.28 -7.66 7.58
N TRP A 307 18.40 -8.67 7.53
CA TRP A 307 17.79 -9.23 8.74
C TRP A 307 18.85 -9.73 9.74
N ASN A 308 18.56 -9.56 11.03
CA ASN A 308 19.27 -10.21 12.13
C ASN A 308 18.26 -10.72 13.19
N PRO A 309 18.67 -11.54 14.17
CA PRO A 309 17.75 -12.17 15.14
C PRO A 309 16.82 -11.24 15.91
N ASP A 310 17.18 -9.96 16.05
CA ASP A 310 16.42 -8.93 16.77
C ASP A 310 15.48 -8.12 15.85
N MET A 311 15.43 -8.48 14.57
CA MET A 311 14.62 -7.82 13.54
C MET A 311 13.51 -8.74 13.03
N ALA A 312 12.45 -8.13 12.50
CA ALA A 312 11.55 -8.78 11.57
C ALA A 312 12.05 -8.63 10.12
N PHE A 313 11.49 -9.39 9.19
CA PHE A 313 11.68 -9.13 7.76
C PHE A 313 10.43 -9.42 6.94
N ILE A 314 10.33 -8.79 5.77
CA ILE A 314 9.26 -9.06 4.81
C ILE A 314 9.71 -10.10 3.79
N SER A 315 8.96 -11.19 3.67
CA SER A 315 9.20 -12.21 2.64
C SER A 315 8.56 -11.83 1.30
N SER A 316 8.97 -12.52 0.23
CA SER A 316 8.47 -12.25 -1.13
C SER A 316 6.95 -12.41 -1.30
N ASP A 317 6.29 -13.18 -0.43
CA ASP A 317 4.83 -13.31 -0.36
C ASP A 317 4.17 -12.20 0.48
N GLY A 318 4.92 -11.15 0.83
CA GLY A 318 4.44 -9.99 1.59
C GLY A 318 4.25 -10.23 3.09
N ALA A 319 4.50 -11.44 3.59
CA ALA A 319 4.35 -11.75 5.01
C ALA A 319 5.47 -11.11 5.86
N ILE A 320 5.13 -10.67 7.06
CA ILE A 320 6.12 -10.27 8.07
C ILE A 320 6.55 -11.49 8.88
N ASN A 321 7.85 -11.65 9.07
CA ASN A 321 8.45 -12.83 9.69
C ASN A 321 9.26 -12.41 10.90
N LEU A 322 8.96 -13.00 12.06
CA LEU A 322 9.66 -12.75 13.32
C LEU A 322 10.14 -14.07 13.91
N THR A 323 11.21 -14.02 14.71
CA THR A 323 11.58 -15.17 15.53
C THR A 323 10.53 -15.38 16.63
N ARG A 324 10.34 -16.63 17.07
CA ARG A 324 9.38 -16.93 18.16
C ARG A 324 9.69 -16.17 19.45
N PRO A 325 10.96 -16.04 19.91
CA PRO A 325 11.29 -15.23 21.08
C PRO A 325 10.83 -13.79 20.93
N LEU A 326 11.12 -13.15 19.78
CA LEU A 326 10.75 -11.76 19.52
C LEU A 326 9.23 -11.56 19.48
N PHE A 327 8.50 -12.50 18.87
CA PHE A 327 7.04 -12.45 18.86
C PHE A 327 6.44 -12.62 20.27
N VAL A 328 6.98 -13.53 21.08
CA VAL A 328 6.52 -13.71 22.47
C VAL A 328 6.83 -12.47 23.30
N GLU A 329 8.04 -11.94 23.21
CA GLU A 329 8.52 -10.81 24.01
C GLU A 329 7.82 -9.50 23.64
N LEU A 330 7.70 -9.18 22.36
CA LEU A 330 7.18 -7.88 21.92
C LEU A 330 5.66 -7.88 21.72
N ILE A 331 5.06 -9.03 21.40
CA ILE A 331 3.64 -9.12 21.07
C ILE A 331 2.89 -9.86 22.18
N LEU A 332 3.15 -11.16 22.38
CA LEU A 332 2.31 -11.97 23.28
C LEU A 332 2.43 -11.56 24.76
N SER A 333 3.57 -11.02 25.21
CA SER A 333 3.74 -10.53 26.59
C SER A 333 2.84 -9.33 26.91
N GLN A 334 2.39 -8.61 25.89
CA GLN A 334 1.51 -7.44 25.99
C GLN A 334 0.03 -7.80 25.76
N PHE A 335 -0.30 -9.08 25.60
CA PHE A 335 -1.71 -9.50 25.54
C PHE A 335 -2.37 -9.31 26.90
N GLU A 336 -3.37 -8.43 26.94
CA GLU A 336 -4.19 -8.23 28.12
C GLU A 336 -5.21 -9.37 28.32
N VAL A 337 -5.53 -10.09 27.24
CA VAL A 337 -6.42 -11.26 27.28
C VAL A 337 -5.59 -12.52 27.61
N PRO A 338 -5.90 -13.27 28.69
CA PRO A 338 -5.14 -14.46 29.11
C PRO A 338 -5.48 -15.67 28.23
N ILE A 339 -5.16 -15.55 26.95
CA ILE A 339 -5.30 -16.60 25.94
C ILE A 339 -3.95 -17.31 25.86
N GLY A 340 -3.92 -18.62 26.12
CA GLY A 340 -2.70 -19.40 25.95
C GLY A 340 -2.16 -19.25 24.52
N HIS A 341 -0.83 -19.16 24.35
CA HIS A 341 -0.20 -18.87 23.06
C HIS A 341 -0.71 -19.77 21.92
N ASN A 342 -0.99 -21.05 22.20
CA ASN A 342 -1.52 -21.99 21.21
C ASN A 342 -2.90 -21.57 20.67
N LYS A 343 -3.78 -21.01 21.52
CA LYS A 343 -5.09 -20.51 21.12
C LYS A 343 -4.97 -19.26 20.23
N VAL A 344 -3.95 -18.42 20.46
CA VAL A 344 -3.63 -17.29 19.57
C VAL A 344 -3.25 -17.79 18.18
N PHE A 345 -2.35 -18.78 18.08
CA PHE A 345 -1.98 -19.36 16.78
C PHE A 345 -3.18 -20.04 16.09
N GLN A 346 -4.04 -20.75 16.82
CA GLN A 346 -5.26 -21.35 16.28
C GLN A 346 -6.21 -20.30 15.72
N ALA A 347 -6.43 -19.20 16.45
CA ALA A 347 -7.26 -18.08 16.00
C ALA A 347 -6.71 -17.45 14.71
N LEU A 348 -5.41 -17.16 14.65
CA LEU A 348 -4.80 -16.57 13.45
C LEU A 348 -4.81 -17.51 12.24
N LYS A 349 -4.70 -18.82 12.46
CA LYS A 349 -4.81 -19.83 11.40
C LYS A 349 -6.24 -19.99 10.88
N ALA A 350 -7.24 -19.90 11.76
CA ALA A 350 -8.64 -19.99 11.38
C ALA A 350 -9.06 -18.88 10.38
N ASP A 351 -8.38 -17.74 10.42
CA ASP A 351 -8.64 -16.59 9.55
C ASP A 351 -7.60 -16.44 8.40
N ASP A 352 -6.75 -17.45 8.16
CA ASP A 352 -5.67 -17.42 7.15
C ASP A 352 -4.63 -16.27 7.31
N LEU A 353 -4.41 -15.84 8.55
CA LEU A 353 -3.51 -14.72 8.88
C LEU A 353 -2.13 -15.16 9.42
N CYS A 354 -1.95 -16.45 9.72
CA CYS A 354 -0.68 -17.03 10.13
C CYS A 354 -0.26 -18.14 9.15
N TYR A 355 0.86 -17.94 8.46
CA TYR A 355 1.41 -18.92 7.54
C TYR A 355 2.34 -19.87 8.27
N ALA A 356 2.11 -21.18 8.14
CA ALA A 356 2.92 -22.20 8.78
C ALA A 356 3.15 -23.40 7.86
N ASN A 357 4.15 -24.22 8.19
CA ASN A 357 4.33 -25.52 7.55
C ASN A 357 3.15 -26.46 7.91
N PRO A 358 2.83 -27.47 7.09
CA PRO A 358 1.77 -28.43 7.41
C PRO A 358 1.94 -29.05 8.80
N GLY A 359 0.94 -28.89 9.67
CA GLY A 359 0.95 -29.41 11.04
C GLY A 359 1.81 -28.63 12.05
N GLU A 360 2.45 -27.52 11.67
CA GLU A 360 3.27 -26.70 12.55
C GLU A 360 2.67 -25.30 12.78
N ASP A 361 3.19 -24.53 13.74
CA ASP A 361 2.81 -23.13 14.01
C ASP A 361 3.77 -22.09 13.40
N MET A 362 4.83 -22.54 12.71
CA MET A 362 5.86 -21.69 12.12
C MET A 362 6.14 -22.08 10.68
N LYS A 363 6.69 -21.13 9.91
CA LYS A 363 7.09 -21.33 8.51
C LYS A 363 8.61 -21.29 8.39
N THR A 364 9.16 -22.20 7.60
CA THR A 364 10.60 -22.22 7.34
C THR A 364 10.95 -21.23 6.24
N ARG A 365 11.88 -20.31 6.50
CA ARG A 365 12.35 -19.31 5.54
C ARG A 365 13.88 -19.30 5.46
N THR A 366 14.40 -18.82 4.35
CA THR A 366 15.83 -18.59 4.15
C THR A 366 16.10 -17.09 4.24
N VAL A 367 17.11 -16.72 5.02
CA VAL A 367 17.61 -15.35 5.20
C VAL A 367 19.11 -15.34 4.94
N ASN A 368 19.62 -14.26 4.37
CA ASN A 368 21.03 -14.04 4.10
C ASN A 368 21.59 -13.09 5.16
N GLY A 369 22.68 -13.48 5.81
CA GLY A 369 23.46 -12.59 6.66
C GLY A 369 24.25 -11.58 5.83
N ALA A 370 24.72 -10.52 6.48
CA ALA A 370 25.60 -9.51 5.86
C ALA A 370 26.95 -10.11 5.40
N ASP A 371 27.35 -11.24 5.97
CA ASP A 371 28.50 -12.06 5.58
C ASP A 371 28.23 -12.93 4.33
N GLY A 372 27.01 -12.90 3.79
CA GLY A 372 26.57 -13.72 2.66
C GLY A 372 26.15 -15.14 3.06
N ALA A 373 26.16 -15.50 4.35
CA ALA A 373 25.73 -16.81 4.81
C ALA A 373 24.22 -16.99 4.63
N LYS A 374 23.80 -18.10 4.00
CA LYS A 374 22.39 -18.46 3.83
C LYS A 374 21.92 -19.31 4.99
N ASN A 375 21.05 -18.78 5.83
CA ASN A 375 20.52 -19.44 7.01
C ASN A 375 19.06 -19.83 6.80
N LYS A 376 18.74 -21.10 7.03
CA LYS A 376 17.36 -21.61 6.98
C LYS A 376 16.83 -21.73 8.40
N MET A 377 15.83 -20.93 8.74
CA MET A 377 15.29 -20.81 10.10
C MET A 377 13.76 -20.84 10.09
N ARG A 378 13.16 -21.08 11.26
CA ARG A 378 11.70 -21.07 11.43
C ARG A 378 11.25 -19.71 12.00
N PHE A 379 10.19 -19.16 11.41
CA PHE A 379 9.64 -17.87 11.78
C PHE A 379 8.14 -17.96 12.04
N VAL A 380 7.67 -17.10 12.94
CA VAL A 380 6.25 -16.73 13.01
C VAL A 380 5.99 -15.83 11.80
N SER A 381 5.27 -16.35 10.81
CA SER A 381 5.01 -15.68 9.53
C SER A 381 3.56 -15.20 9.50
N LEU A 382 3.37 -13.89 9.54
CA LEU A 382 2.07 -13.23 9.70
C LEU A 382 1.71 -12.46 8.43
N SER A 383 0.41 -12.42 8.12
CA SER A 383 -0.11 -11.60 7.04
C SER A 383 0.16 -10.11 7.29
N LYS A 384 0.51 -9.37 6.23
CA LYS A 384 0.66 -7.91 6.25
C LYS A 384 -0.65 -7.19 6.67
N ARG A 385 -1.80 -7.88 6.54
CA ARG A 385 -3.12 -7.43 7.01
C ARG A 385 -3.19 -7.24 8.53
N LEU A 386 -2.24 -7.80 9.28
CA LEU A 386 -2.14 -7.64 10.73
C LEU A 386 -1.40 -6.36 11.15
N MET A 387 -1.25 -5.37 10.26
CA MET A 387 -0.62 -4.08 10.54
C MET A 387 -1.50 -2.94 10.03
N SER A 388 -1.47 -1.81 10.72
CA SER A 388 -2.08 -0.57 10.24
C SER A 388 -1.41 -0.07 8.96
N GLU A 389 -2.09 0.80 8.22
CA GLU A 389 -1.52 1.41 7.00
C GLU A 389 -0.23 2.18 7.29
N GLU A 390 -0.18 2.92 8.40
CA GLU A 390 1.00 3.68 8.80
C GLU A 390 2.19 2.77 9.14
N ALA A 391 1.95 1.68 9.88
CA ALA A 391 3.00 0.69 10.16
C ALA A 391 3.51 0.03 8.87
N ASN A 392 2.59 -0.31 7.96
CA ASN A 392 2.92 -0.83 6.64
C ASN A 392 3.78 0.13 5.81
N ARG A 393 3.52 1.44 5.90
CA ARG A 393 4.31 2.47 5.24
C ARG A 393 5.73 2.55 5.79
N ILE A 394 5.92 2.51 7.11
CA ILE A 394 7.25 2.48 7.75
C ILE A 394 8.05 1.25 7.32
N VAL A 395 7.41 0.09 7.31
CA VAL A 395 8.01 -1.16 6.84
C VAL A 395 8.50 -1.03 5.40
N ASP A 396 7.64 -0.55 4.50
CA ASP A 396 7.97 -0.42 3.08
C ASP A 396 9.10 0.61 2.84
N MET A 397 9.08 1.74 3.56
CA MET A 397 10.17 2.72 3.52
C MET A 397 11.50 2.11 3.97
N THR A 398 11.49 1.36 5.09
CA THR A 398 12.70 0.76 5.64
C THR A 398 13.29 -0.29 4.69
N VAL A 399 12.44 -1.13 4.12
CA VAL A 399 12.83 -2.17 3.16
C VAL A 399 13.40 -1.57 1.87
N ALA A 400 12.87 -0.44 1.41
CA ALA A 400 13.34 0.23 0.20
C ALA A 400 14.55 1.14 0.42
N SER A 401 14.81 1.57 1.65
CA SER A 401 15.75 2.66 2.00
C SER A 401 17.20 2.48 1.58
N ASP A 402 17.64 1.26 1.31
CA ASP A 402 19.00 1.04 0.80
C ASP A 402 19.17 1.56 -0.63
N MET A 403 18.15 1.40 -1.48
CA MET A 403 18.23 1.74 -2.92
C MET A 403 17.36 2.93 -3.31
N PHE A 404 16.29 3.18 -2.56
CA PHE A 404 15.42 4.34 -2.74
C PHE A 404 15.71 5.35 -1.63
N HIS A 405 15.89 6.61 -2.01
CA HIS A 405 16.37 7.69 -1.16
C HIS A 405 15.35 8.82 -1.17
N LYS A 406 15.20 9.50 -0.04
CA LYS A 406 14.42 10.75 -0.02
C LYS A 406 15.29 11.88 -0.57
N LEU A 407 14.68 12.77 -1.36
CA LEU A 407 15.39 13.92 -1.95
C LEU A 407 15.67 15.05 -0.95
N ASP A 408 15.06 15.01 0.24
CA ASP A 408 15.33 15.96 1.33
C ASP A 408 16.75 15.84 1.90
N LYS A 409 17.43 14.72 1.65
CA LYS A 409 18.84 14.49 1.96
C LYS A 409 19.65 14.57 0.68
N PRO A 410 20.39 15.66 0.43
CA PRO A 410 21.17 15.79 -0.79
C PRO A 410 22.27 14.71 -0.82
N ILE A 411 22.29 13.94 -1.92
CA ILE A 411 23.36 13.00 -2.25
C ILE A 411 24.16 13.63 -3.40
N ASP A 412 25.44 13.88 -3.18
CA ASP A 412 26.29 14.56 -4.16
C ASP A 412 26.39 13.77 -5.47
N ASN A 413 26.19 14.47 -6.60
CA ASN A 413 26.22 13.90 -7.95
C ASN A 413 25.24 12.73 -8.16
N PHE A 414 24.12 12.70 -7.44
CA PHE A 414 23.09 11.69 -7.59
C PHE A 414 22.13 12.03 -8.73
N PHE A 415 21.92 11.07 -9.62
CA PHE A 415 21.03 11.16 -10.78
C PHE A 415 19.92 10.14 -10.61
N PRO A 416 18.75 10.56 -10.10
CA PRO A 416 17.58 9.70 -10.02
C PRO A 416 17.13 9.21 -11.40
N PHE A 417 16.78 7.93 -11.46
CA PHE A 417 16.17 7.29 -12.63
C PHE A 417 14.68 7.10 -12.46
N ILE A 418 14.26 6.65 -11.26
CA ILE A 418 12.87 6.28 -11.00
C ILE A 418 12.42 6.76 -9.62
N LYS A 419 11.11 7.02 -9.50
CA LYS A 419 10.40 7.25 -8.24
C LYS A 419 9.69 5.98 -7.81
N HIS A 420 9.68 5.72 -6.51
CA HIS A 420 8.94 4.59 -5.95
C HIS A 420 7.42 4.84 -6.04
N ARG A 421 6.66 3.89 -6.61
CA ARG A 421 5.21 4.03 -6.89
C ARG A 421 4.31 4.44 -5.72
N ARG A 422 4.76 4.18 -4.49
CA ARG A 422 3.97 4.38 -3.26
C ARG A 422 4.67 5.24 -2.21
N LEU A 423 5.95 5.54 -2.43
CA LEU A 423 6.79 6.21 -1.44
C LEU A 423 7.42 7.40 -2.10
N ASP A 424 7.54 8.50 -1.37
CA ASP A 424 8.20 9.71 -1.88
C ASP A 424 9.72 9.56 -1.79
N MET A 425 10.24 8.60 -2.55
CA MET A 425 11.64 8.17 -2.55
C MET A 425 12.04 7.79 -3.98
N VAL A 426 13.30 7.98 -4.31
CA VAL A 426 13.84 7.82 -5.67
C VAL A 426 15.06 6.92 -5.69
N ALA A 427 15.23 6.15 -6.76
CA ALA A 427 16.42 5.34 -6.98
C ALA A 427 17.17 5.86 -8.20
N GLY A 428 18.50 5.83 -8.13
CA GLY A 428 19.36 6.43 -9.13
C GLY A 428 20.82 6.05 -8.93
N GLN A 429 21.70 6.78 -9.61
CA GLN A 429 23.13 6.51 -9.63
C GLN A 429 23.93 7.75 -9.25
N ILE A 430 25.04 7.58 -8.51
CA ILE A 430 26.03 8.65 -8.33
C ILE A 430 26.98 8.67 -9.53
N ILE A 431 27.14 9.82 -10.19
CA ILE A 431 28.02 9.95 -11.37
C ILE A 431 28.95 11.15 -11.19
N THR A 432 30.20 10.87 -10.79
CA THR A 432 31.26 11.88 -10.65
C THR A 432 31.94 12.19 -11.97
N ASP A 433 32.08 11.18 -12.83
CA ASP A 433 32.70 11.21 -14.14
C ASP A 433 32.26 9.97 -14.94
N TYR A 434 32.60 9.95 -16.23
CA TYR A 434 32.33 8.81 -17.10
C TYR A 434 33.54 7.90 -17.32
N LYS A 435 34.67 8.19 -16.66
CA LYS A 435 35.93 7.43 -16.76
C LYS A 435 35.84 6.14 -15.93
N HIS A 436 35.08 6.16 -14.83
CA HIS A 436 34.88 5.02 -13.95
C HIS A 436 33.51 4.34 -14.15
N GLY A 437 33.53 3.02 -14.38
CA GLY A 437 32.33 2.22 -14.66
C GLY A 437 31.94 2.20 -16.14
N THR A 438 30.67 1.86 -16.40
CA THR A 438 30.08 1.83 -17.76
C THR A 438 28.98 2.89 -17.82
N PRO A 439 29.23 4.06 -18.44
CA PRO A 439 28.34 5.21 -18.40
C PRO A 439 27.23 5.16 -19.46
N PHE A 440 27.07 4.03 -20.14
CA PHE A 440 26.16 3.88 -21.28
C PHE A 440 24.84 3.25 -20.82
N VAL A 441 23.74 3.82 -21.31
CA VAL A 441 22.37 3.45 -20.93
C VAL A 441 21.62 2.97 -22.16
N ALA A 442 20.95 1.82 -22.05
CA ALA A 442 19.99 1.35 -23.03
C ALA A 442 18.56 1.60 -22.52
N VAL A 443 17.71 2.21 -23.36
CA VAL A 443 16.30 2.50 -23.05
C VAL A 443 15.43 1.84 -24.12
N THR A 444 14.53 0.93 -23.71
CA THR A 444 13.70 0.16 -24.64
C THR A 444 12.25 0.05 -24.18
N GLY A 445 11.32 -0.12 -25.13
CA GLY A 445 9.90 -0.37 -24.86
C GLY A 445 8.98 0.19 -25.95
N ALA A 446 7.69 -0.13 -25.87
CA ALA A 446 6.69 0.24 -26.87
C ALA A 446 6.54 1.77 -27.05
N GLN A 447 5.96 2.19 -28.17
CA GLN A 447 5.55 3.58 -28.38
C GLN A 447 4.55 4.00 -27.29
N GLY A 448 4.65 5.24 -26.81
CA GLY A 448 3.77 5.78 -25.77
C GLY A 448 4.05 5.30 -24.33
N SER A 449 5.03 4.40 -24.12
CA SER A 449 5.31 3.85 -22.77
C SER A 449 6.02 4.80 -21.80
N GLY A 450 6.47 5.98 -22.24
CA GLY A 450 7.18 6.96 -21.41
C GLY A 450 8.70 7.00 -21.58
N LYS A 451 9.26 6.40 -22.65
CA LYS A 451 10.71 6.43 -22.96
C LYS A 451 11.24 7.85 -23.15
N THR A 452 10.64 8.60 -24.07
CA THR A 452 11.07 9.96 -24.44
C THR A 452 11.05 10.87 -23.21
N ASP A 453 9.98 10.78 -22.43
CA ASP A 453 9.85 11.48 -21.15
C ASP A 453 11.03 11.20 -20.20
N TRP A 454 11.35 9.94 -19.98
CA TRP A 454 12.49 9.55 -19.13
C TRP A 454 13.81 10.12 -19.64
N ILE A 455 14.03 10.06 -20.95
CA ILE A 455 15.23 10.58 -21.60
C ILE A 455 15.32 12.10 -21.46
N MET A 456 14.21 12.84 -21.62
CA MET A 456 14.14 14.29 -21.38
C MET A 456 14.48 14.63 -19.92
N MET A 457 13.96 13.87 -18.96
CA MET A 457 14.30 14.07 -17.55
C MET A 457 15.79 13.84 -17.29
N GLN A 458 16.41 12.81 -17.90
CA GLN A 458 17.85 12.59 -17.79
C GLN A 458 18.65 13.70 -18.48
N MET A 459 18.24 14.14 -19.67
CA MET A 459 18.85 15.23 -20.43
C MET A 459 18.96 16.51 -19.58
N LEU A 460 17.86 16.92 -18.95
CA LEU A 460 17.82 18.11 -18.09
C LEU A 460 18.69 17.95 -16.85
N GLN A 461 18.64 16.79 -16.18
CA GLN A 461 19.46 16.52 -14.99
C GLN A 461 20.97 16.58 -15.31
N ARG A 462 21.38 16.05 -16.46
CA ARG A 462 22.77 16.05 -16.93
C ARG A 462 23.26 17.47 -17.21
N ALA A 463 22.46 18.25 -17.96
CA ALA A 463 22.78 19.64 -18.25
C ALA A 463 22.90 20.48 -16.98
N LYS A 464 21.96 20.34 -16.03
CA LYS A 464 22.01 21.05 -14.74
C LYS A 464 23.21 20.66 -13.88
N ALA A 465 23.74 19.45 -14.03
CA ALA A 465 24.99 19.00 -13.40
C ALA A 465 26.27 19.50 -14.11
N GLY A 466 26.13 20.27 -15.20
CA GLY A 466 27.24 20.88 -15.93
C GLY A 466 27.77 20.05 -17.10
N ASP A 467 27.13 18.94 -17.45
CA ASP A 467 27.44 18.22 -18.68
C ASP A 467 27.02 19.05 -19.90
N VAL A 468 27.71 18.84 -21.02
CA VAL A 468 27.16 19.22 -22.33
C VAL A 468 26.38 18.03 -22.86
N VAL A 469 25.10 18.24 -23.18
CA VAL A 469 24.23 17.18 -23.68
C VAL A 469 23.98 17.39 -25.17
N ILE A 470 24.14 16.36 -25.98
CA ILE A 470 23.90 16.42 -27.42
C ILE A 470 22.82 15.39 -27.73
N VAL A 471 21.71 15.84 -28.30
CA VAL A 471 20.59 14.99 -28.72
C VAL A 471 20.61 14.87 -30.23
N LEU A 472 20.64 13.63 -30.74
CA LEU A 472 20.44 13.32 -32.15
C LEU A 472 18.97 12.92 -32.32
N ASP A 473 18.17 13.81 -32.90
CA ASP A 473 16.72 13.71 -32.95
C ASP A 473 16.22 13.53 -34.40
N PRO A 474 16.20 12.30 -34.93
CA PRO A 474 15.68 12.03 -36.27
C PRO A 474 14.14 12.13 -36.38
N THR A 475 13.43 12.17 -35.25
CA THR A 475 11.96 12.06 -35.20
C THR A 475 11.26 13.37 -34.83
N ASN A 476 12.01 14.41 -34.48
CA ASN A 476 11.53 15.64 -33.84
C ASN A 476 10.87 15.41 -32.47
N ALA A 477 11.21 14.31 -31.79
CA ALA A 477 10.65 13.99 -30.47
C ALA A 477 11.18 14.91 -29.35
N PHE A 478 12.22 15.71 -29.62
CA PHE A 478 12.84 16.65 -28.68
C PHE A 478 12.68 18.10 -29.12
N CYS A 479 11.72 18.42 -30.00
CA CYS A 479 11.43 19.81 -30.36
C CYS A 479 10.81 20.59 -29.19
N ARG A 480 10.74 21.93 -29.31
CA ARG A 480 10.21 22.79 -28.26
C ARG A 480 8.78 22.43 -27.88
N GLU A 481 7.95 22.15 -28.87
CA GLU A 481 6.54 21.80 -28.68
C GLU A 481 6.40 20.50 -27.88
N GLU A 482 7.21 19.48 -28.18
CA GLU A 482 7.23 18.23 -27.43
C GLU A 482 7.75 18.41 -26.01
N LEU A 483 8.86 19.15 -25.81
CA LEU A 483 9.35 19.46 -24.46
C LEU A 483 8.30 20.18 -23.61
N SER A 484 7.56 21.13 -24.21
CA SER A 484 6.46 21.84 -23.55
C SER A 484 5.28 20.91 -23.26
N ALA A 485 4.93 20.01 -24.18
CA ALA A 485 3.89 18.99 -23.98
C ALA A 485 4.28 17.99 -22.88
N HIS A 486 5.57 17.80 -22.65
CA HIS A 486 6.14 17.07 -21.52
C HIS A 486 6.27 17.93 -20.25
N MET A 487 5.57 19.07 -20.16
CA MET A 487 5.50 19.97 -19.00
C MET A 487 6.86 20.53 -18.55
N VAL A 488 7.85 20.59 -19.46
CA VAL A 488 9.10 21.31 -19.22
C VAL A 488 8.79 22.81 -19.36
N PRO A 489 9.02 23.65 -18.33
CA PRO A 489 8.74 25.08 -18.41
C PRO A 489 9.55 25.76 -19.51
N ASP A 490 8.95 26.73 -20.20
CA ASP A 490 9.60 27.49 -21.27
C ASP A 490 10.89 28.18 -20.79
N GLU A 491 10.93 28.64 -19.53
CA GLU A 491 12.13 29.25 -18.96
C GLU A 491 13.29 28.26 -18.87
N ILE A 492 13.01 26.99 -18.58
CA ILE A 492 14.02 25.93 -18.56
C ILE A 492 14.45 25.57 -19.99
N ILE A 493 13.51 25.53 -20.93
CA ILE A 493 13.84 25.28 -22.34
C ILE A 493 14.77 26.39 -22.85
N ASP A 494 14.42 27.65 -22.63
CA ASP A 494 15.19 28.81 -23.07
C ASP A 494 16.55 28.91 -22.36
N GLU A 495 16.61 28.53 -21.08
CA GLU A 495 17.86 28.55 -20.32
C GLU A 495 18.82 27.43 -20.75
N TYR A 496 18.33 26.21 -21.02
CA TYR A 496 19.21 25.05 -21.18
C TYR A 496 19.32 24.52 -22.63
N VAL A 497 18.33 24.75 -23.50
CA VAL A 497 18.20 24.05 -24.78
C VAL A 497 18.48 24.96 -25.97
N GLU A 498 19.39 24.52 -26.84
CA GLU A 498 19.65 25.09 -28.15
C GLU A 498 19.16 24.11 -29.22
N PHE A 499 18.28 24.58 -30.11
CA PHE A 499 17.76 23.79 -31.22
C PHE A 499 18.54 24.09 -32.50
N TRP A 500 18.94 23.04 -33.21
CA TRP A 500 19.67 23.13 -34.48
C TRP A 500 19.05 22.20 -35.51
N ASP A 501 18.46 22.77 -36.57
CA ASP A 501 17.85 21.99 -37.66
C ASP A 501 18.81 21.88 -38.83
N MET A 502 19.35 20.69 -39.07
CA MET A 502 20.33 20.49 -40.14
C MET A 502 19.78 20.76 -41.53
N SER A 503 18.46 20.62 -41.73
CA SER A 503 17.82 20.85 -43.02
C SER A 503 17.77 22.34 -43.41
N THR A 504 17.87 23.24 -42.43
CA THR A 504 17.82 24.69 -42.61
C THR A 504 19.14 25.38 -42.26
N ASP A 505 19.80 24.97 -41.18
CA ASP A 505 21.02 25.60 -40.65
C ASP A 505 22.33 24.91 -41.10
N GLY A 506 22.24 23.71 -41.69
CA GLY A 506 23.41 22.92 -42.09
C GLY A 506 23.98 22.09 -40.93
N PHE A 507 25.23 21.63 -41.02
CA PHE A 507 25.82 20.88 -39.91
C PHE A 507 25.97 21.76 -38.65
N PRO A 508 25.90 21.19 -37.43
CA PRO A 508 26.00 21.96 -36.17
C PRO A 508 27.39 22.52 -35.89
N VAL A 509 28.39 21.99 -36.60
CA VAL A 509 29.80 22.40 -36.55
C VAL A 509 30.41 22.32 -37.94
N ASN A 510 31.53 23.00 -38.14
CA ASN A 510 32.34 22.85 -39.33
C ASN A 510 32.95 21.43 -39.40
N ILE A 511 32.46 20.60 -40.33
CA ILE A 511 32.75 19.15 -40.38
C ILE A 511 34.20 18.85 -40.78
N PRO A 512 34.82 19.56 -41.74
CA PRO A 512 36.25 19.41 -42.06
C PRO A 512 37.16 19.99 -40.96
N ASP A 513 37.06 19.45 -39.75
CA ASP A 513 37.97 19.77 -38.66
C ASP A 513 39.21 18.87 -38.72
N TYR A 514 40.34 19.50 -39.03
CA TYR A 514 41.65 18.87 -39.13
C TYR A 514 42.55 19.17 -37.92
N GLU A 515 41.98 19.63 -36.80
CA GLU A 515 42.73 19.77 -35.55
C GLU A 515 43.47 18.46 -35.20
N GLY A 516 44.73 18.58 -34.79
CA GLY A 516 45.61 17.45 -34.48
C GLY A 516 46.15 16.68 -35.69
N CYS A 517 45.71 16.97 -36.91
CA CYS A 517 46.27 16.34 -38.12
C CYS A 517 47.61 17.01 -38.50
N THR A 518 48.69 16.25 -38.42
CA THR A 518 50.07 16.70 -38.71
C THR A 518 50.47 16.59 -40.18
N ASN A 519 49.73 15.83 -40.99
CA ASN A 519 50.03 15.60 -42.40
C ASN A 519 48.78 15.35 -43.26
N ILE A 520 48.93 15.41 -44.58
CA ILE A 520 47.84 15.22 -45.55
C ILE A 520 47.18 13.85 -45.45
N GLN A 521 47.94 12.79 -45.15
CA GLN A 521 47.42 11.44 -45.04
C GLN A 521 46.43 11.32 -43.86
N GLN A 522 46.73 11.96 -42.72
CA GLN A 522 45.80 12.04 -41.59
C GLN A 522 44.53 12.85 -41.92
N LYS A 523 44.65 13.94 -42.69
CA LYS A 523 43.48 14.70 -43.16
C LYS A 523 42.58 13.87 -44.08
N VAL A 524 43.19 13.10 -45.00
CA VAL A 524 42.48 12.16 -45.88
C VAL A 524 41.76 11.10 -45.07
N GLU A 525 42.43 10.50 -44.08
CA GLU A 525 41.84 9.49 -43.20
C GLU A 525 40.65 10.05 -42.40
N ARG A 526 40.80 11.26 -41.82
CA ARG A 526 39.74 11.94 -41.06
C ARG A 526 38.49 12.17 -41.93
N LEU A 527 38.65 12.82 -43.08
CA LEU A 527 37.52 13.12 -43.96
C LEU A 527 36.90 11.84 -44.55
N SER A 528 37.74 10.85 -44.90
CA SER A 528 37.24 9.57 -45.39
C SER A 528 36.46 8.82 -44.31
N SER A 529 36.90 8.84 -43.05
CA SER A 529 36.18 8.22 -41.92
C SER A 529 34.78 8.79 -41.77
N LEU A 530 34.66 10.11 -41.74
CA LEU A 530 33.39 10.84 -41.66
C LEU A 530 32.42 10.41 -42.78
N LEU A 531 32.92 10.41 -44.01
CA LEU A 531 32.13 10.05 -45.20
C LEU A 531 31.78 8.56 -45.26
N ILE A 532 32.68 7.67 -44.82
CA ILE A 532 32.42 6.22 -44.70
C ILE A 532 31.34 5.97 -43.66
N SER A 533 31.42 6.67 -42.52
CA SER A 533 30.45 6.59 -41.42
C SER A 533 29.07 7.04 -41.91
N GLY A 534 28.98 8.26 -42.45
CA GLY A 534 27.74 8.86 -42.93
C GLY A 534 27.08 8.11 -44.09
N MET A 535 27.85 7.58 -45.05
CA MET A 535 27.31 6.80 -46.18
C MET A 535 27.17 5.30 -45.90
N HIS A 536 27.39 4.88 -44.64
CA HIS A 536 27.23 3.48 -44.22
C HIS A 536 28.00 2.50 -45.13
N LEU A 537 29.23 2.87 -45.51
CA LEU A 537 30.00 2.09 -46.49
C LEU A 537 30.58 0.83 -45.85
N THR A 538 30.29 -0.33 -46.43
CA THR A 538 30.82 -1.63 -45.98
C THR A 538 31.78 -2.26 -47.00
N GLY A 539 31.60 -1.99 -48.30
CA GLY A 539 32.39 -2.59 -49.37
C GLY A 539 33.85 -2.11 -49.39
N PRO A 540 34.85 -3.01 -49.41
CA PRO A 540 36.26 -2.63 -49.37
C PRO A 540 36.70 -1.83 -50.61
N MET A 541 36.19 -2.15 -51.79
CA MET A 541 36.50 -1.43 -53.03
C MET A 541 35.95 0.01 -52.99
N GLN A 542 34.72 0.19 -52.54
CA GLN A 542 34.09 1.50 -52.39
C GLN A 542 34.85 2.40 -51.39
N LYS A 543 35.30 1.82 -50.27
CA LYS A 543 36.15 2.52 -49.30
C LYS A 543 37.48 2.96 -49.93
N LEU A 544 38.15 2.08 -50.67
CA LEU A 544 39.43 2.39 -51.32
C LEU A 544 39.29 3.51 -52.36
N ILE A 545 38.25 3.44 -53.20
CA ILE A 545 37.94 4.47 -54.20
C ILE A 545 37.70 5.81 -53.51
N LEU A 546 36.86 5.84 -52.47
CA LEU A 546 36.57 7.06 -51.73
C LEU A 546 37.85 7.69 -51.13
N VAL A 547 38.70 6.89 -50.48
CA VAL A 547 39.97 7.37 -49.91
C VAL A 547 40.87 7.95 -51.01
N SER A 548 40.97 7.30 -52.18
CA SER A 548 41.74 7.83 -53.31
C SER A 548 41.21 9.17 -53.79
N LYS A 549 39.89 9.29 -53.95
CA LYS A 549 39.24 10.53 -54.41
C LYS A 549 39.36 11.66 -53.40
N VAL A 550 39.21 11.39 -52.12
CA VAL A 550 39.46 12.37 -51.05
C VAL A 550 40.91 12.85 -51.06
N ARG A 551 41.89 11.95 -51.32
CA ARG A 551 43.30 12.32 -51.46
C ARG A 551 43.56 13.23 -52.66
N GLU A 552 43.02 12.88 -53.83
CA GLU A 552 43.09 13.72 -55.04
C GLU A 552 42.50 15.11 -54.75
N TRP A 553 41.37 15.16 -54.07
CA TRP A 553 40.65 16.40 -53.78
C TRP A 553 41.41 17.33 -52.82
N LEU A 554 41.90 16.80 -51.70
CA LEU A 554 42.64 17.58 -50.71
C LEU A 554 44.03 18.03 -51.19
N ALA A 555 44.59 17.35 -52.21
CA ALA A 555 45.83 17.77 -52.86
C ALA A 555 45.62 18.94 -53.83
N ASP A 556 44.45 19.03 -54.48
CA ASP A 556 44.09 20.10 -55.42
C ASP A 556 43.63 21.38 -54.69
N LYS A 557 42.83 21.25 -53.63
CA LYS A 557 42.29 22.39 -52.86
C LYS A 557 42.33 22.13 -51.35
N PRO A 558 42.87 23.06 -50.53
CA PRO A 558 42.72 22.97 -49.08
C PRO A 558 41.27 23.30 -48.71
N ILE A 559 40.48 22.26 -48.41
CA ILE A 559 39.12 22.42 -47.89
C ILE A 559 39.20 22.72 -46.41
N ASN A 560 38.52 23.77 -45.98
CA ASN A 560 38.42 24.11 -44.56
C ASN A 560 36.98 24.41 -44.13
N ASN A 561 35.98 24.28 -45.02
CA ASN A 561 34.59 24.58 -44.69
C ASN A 561 33.62 23.49 -45.21
N THR A 562 32.59 23.19 -44.42
CA THR A 562 31.50 22.26 -44.71
C THR A 562 30.84 22.48 -46.07
N TYR A 563 30.61 23.74 -46.50
CA TYR A 563 29.91 24.01 -47.77
C TYR A 563 30.67 23.52 -49.01
N GLU A 564 31.95 23.16 -48.87
CA GLU A 564 32.80 22.67 -49.96
C GLU A 564 32.64 21.16 -50.17
N LEU A 565 32.18 20.41 -49.15
CA LEU A 565 31.96 18.96 -49.19
C LEU A 565 31.10 18.46 -50.36
N PRO A 566 30.00 19.13 -50.76
CA PRO A 566 29.19 18.67 -51.87
C PRO A 566 29.94 18.67 -53.20
N SER A 567 31.02 19.45 -53.35
CA SER A 567 31.80 19.46 -54.59
C SER A 567 32.60 18.16 -54.79
N LEU A 568 32.84 17.37 -53.75
CA LEU A 568 33.47 16.04 -53.84
C LEU A 568 32.69 15.07 -54.74
N ARG A 569 31.37 15.26 -54.90
CA ARG A 569 30.56 14.47 -55.85
C ARG A 569 30.98 14.66 -57.30
N THR A 570 31.57 15.81 -57.62
CA THR A 570 31.90 16.22 -59.01
C THR A 570 33.18 15.56 -59.51
N ILE A 571 34.03 15.07 -58.60
CA ILE A 571 35.27 14.36 -58.96
C ILE A 571 35.10 12.84 -59.04
N MET A 572 33.89 12.33 -58.75
CA MET A 572 33.53 10.92 -58.92
C MET A 572 33.38 10.61 -60.41
N GLY A 573 34.08 9.58 -60.88
CA GLY A 573 34.02 9.13 -62.27
C GLY A 573 32.75 8.35 -62.62
N GLU A 574 32.81 7.65 -63.76
CA GLU A 574 31.66 6.96 -64.36
C GLU A 574 31.66 5.44 -64.16
N THR A 575 32.58 4.91 -63.33
CA THR A 575 32.60 3.48 -62.98
C THR A 575 31.37 3.10 -62.14
N ALA A 576 31.01 1.82 -62.12
CA ALA A 576 29.82 1.35 -61.40
C ALA A 576 29.88 1.64 -59.89
N ASP A 577 31.05 1.49 -59.25
CA ASP A 577 31.22 1.78 -57.82
C ASP A 577 31.26 3.29 -57.52
N GLU A 578 31.89 4.09 -58.38
CA GLU A 578 31.87 5.56 -58.25
C GLU A 578 30.46 6.13 -58.43
N LYS A 579 29.66 5.58 -59.36
CA LYS A 579 28.23 5.94 -59.51
C LYS A 579 27.44 5.66 -58.24
N LYS A 580 27.68 4.51 -57.60
CA LYS A 580 27.03 4.15 -56.32
C LYS A 580 27.46 5.09 -55.19
N LEU A 581 28.75 5.40 -55.10
CA LEU A 581 29.28 6.37 -54.13
C LEU A 581 28.66 7.76 -54.33
N ARG A 582 28.61 8.26 -55.58
CA ARG A 582 27.97 9.53 -55.94
C ARG A 582 26.51 9.57 -55.52
N SER A 583 25.77 8.49 -55.75
CA SER A 583 24.36 8.37 -55.32
C SER A 583 24.22 8.44 -53.79
N ARG A 584 25.06 7.71 -53.04
CA ARG A 584 25.06 7.76 -51.56
C ARG A 584 25.45 9.12 -51.01
N MET A 585 26.44 9.79 -51.61
CA MET A 585 26.80 11.16 -51.22
C MET A 585 25.64 12.13 -51.45
N ASN A 586 24.94 12.02 -52.58
CA ASN A 586 23.77 12.85 -52.84
C ASN A 586 22.67 12.61 -51.80
N ALA A 587 22.42 11.35 -51.42
CA ALA A 587 21.45 11.02 -50.37
C ALA A 587 21.87 11.55 -48.98
N LEU A 588 23.17 11.49 -48.65
CA LEU A 588 23.70 12.03 -47.41
C LEU A 588 23.51 13.54 -47.33
N PHE A 589 23.87 14.26 -48.40
CA PHE A 589 23.82 15.71 -48.45
C PHE A 589 22.42 16.29 -48.71
N SER A 590 21.45 15.50 -49.18
CA SER A 590 20.10 16.00 -49.47
C SER A 590 19.28 16.33 -48.21
N THR A 591 19.75 15.90 -47.05
CA THR A 591 19.07 16.09 -45.75
C THR A 591 19.66 17.24 -44.93
N VAL A 592 20.70 17.90 -45.45
CA VAL A 592 21.44 18.97 -44.77
C VAL A 592 21.52 20.20 -45.67
N ASN A 593 21.33 21.40 -45.13
CA ASN A 593 21.61 22.63 -45.86
C ASN A 593 23.13 22.82 -46.02
N MET A 594 23.66 22.25 -47.10
CA MET A 594 25.08 22.35 -47.41
C MET A 594 25.55 23.73 -47.89
N TYR A 595 24.66 24.71 -48.01
CA TYR A 595 25.00 26.08 -48.43
C TYR A 595 25.03 27.06 -47.25
N SER A 596 24.72 26.59 -46.04
CA SER A 596 24.86 27.39 -44.83
C SER A 596 26.34 27.58 -44.48
N ASP A 597 26.69 28.79 -44.04
CA ASP A 597 28.00 29.03 -43.44
C ASP A 597 27.91 28.62 -41.96
N VAL A 598 28.74 27.65 -41.57
CA VAL A 598 28.72 27.07 -40.22
C VAL A 598 29.97 27.56 -39.46
N PRO A 599 29.85 28.61 -38.63
CA PRO A 599 31.01 29.22 -37.98
C PRO A 599 31.48 28.46 -36.74
N PHE A 600 30.71 27.48 -36.26
CA PHE A 600 30.93 26.83 -34.96
C PHE A 600 31.90 25.66 -35.06
N SER A 601 32.79 25.55 -34.09
CA SER A 601 33.61 24.36 -33.81
C SER A 601 33.02 23.54 -32.65
N TRP A 602 33.52 22.32 -32.45
CA TRP A 602 33.19 21.57 -31.23
C TRP A 602 33.69 22.28 -29.96
N ALA A 603 34.78 23.04 -30.02
CA ALA A 603 35.24 23.84 -28.89
C ALA A 603 34.20 24.88 -28.48
N ASP A 604 33.58 25.57 -29.46
CA ASP A 604 32.52 26.55 -29.19
C ASP A 604 31.31 25.87 -28.54
N ARG A 605 30.85 24.76 -29.12
CA ARG A 605 29.70 23.99 -28.61
C ARG A 605 29.92 23.42 -27.21
N LEU A 606 31.10 22.86 -26.95
CA LEU A 606 31.41 22.21 -25.67
C LEU A 606 31.84 23.20 -24.58
N SER A 607 32.25 24.42 -24.93
CA SER A 607 32.55 25.47 -23.96
C SER A 607 31.31 25.93 -23.17
N ALA A 608 30.12 25.77 -23.76
CA ALA A 608 28.83 26.10 -23.18
C ALA A 608 28.38 25.00 -22.18
N LYS A 609 29.13 24.84 -21.09
CA LYS A 609 28.82 23.87 -20.02
C LYS A 609 27.39 24.00 -19.53
N GLY A 610 26.75 22.86 -19.29
CA GLY A 610 25.38 22.80 -18.82
C GLY A 610 24.34 23.20 -19.86
N LYS A 611 24.65 23.10 -21.16
CA LYS A 611 23.70 23.28 -22.25
C LYS A 611 23.36 21.96 -22.94
N ILE A 612 22.20 21.96 -23.58
CA ILE A 612 21.65 20.87 -24.37
C ILE A 612 21.59 21.34 -25.82
N LEU A 613 22.26 20.65 -26.73
CA LEU A 613 22.16 20.88 -28.16
C LEU A 613 21.27 19.79 -28.78
N VAL A 614 20.07 20.16 -29.21
CA VAL A 614 19.16 19.28 -29.95
C VAL A 614 19.42 19.44 -31.44
N ILE A 615 19.93 18.40 -32.07
CA ILE A 615 20.23 18.37 -33.50
C ILE A 615 19.14 17.56 -34.18
N SER A 616 18.36 18.22 -35.03
CA SER A 616 17.26 17.62 -35.77
C SER A 616 17.56 17.56 -37.28
N SER A 617 16.91 16.64 -37.99
CA SER A 617 16.83 16.63 -39.46
C SER A 617 15.63 17.42 -40.01
N GLY A 618 14.90 18.13 -39.15
CA GLY A 618 13.69 18.85 -39.51
C GLY A 618 12.65 17.93 -40.14
N ASN A 619 12.06 18.36 -41.25
CA ASN A 619 11.11 17.55 -42.03
C ASN A 619 11.80 16.65 -43.09
N ALA A 620 13.12 16.55 -43.08
CA ALA A 620 13.84 15.74 -44.06
C ALA A 620 13.78 14.25 -43.70
N ASN A 621 13.42 13.41 -44.68
CA ASN A 621 13.47 11.95 -44.51
C ASN A 621 14.92 11.45 -44.63
N ILE A 622 15.49 10.99 -43.52
CA ILE A 622 16.83 10.43 -43.49
C ILE A 622 16.88 9.10 -44.26
N ASN A 623 17.92 8.93 -45.08
CA ASN A 623 18.12 7.71 -45.83
C ASN A 623 18.72 6.62 -44.94
N GLU A 624 18.15 5.41 -44.95
CA GLU A 624 18.59 4.25 -44.16
C GLU A 624 20.03 3.79 -44.44
N HIS A 625 20.62 4.24 -45.54
CA HIS A 625 22.00 3.93 -45.95
C HIS A 625 22.88 5.18 -46.06
N ALA A 626 22.37 6.35 -45.66
CA ALA A 626 23.11 7.60 -45.65
C ALA A 626 22.52 8.55 -44.60
N ASN A 627 23.16 8.62 -43.42
CA ASN A 627 22.65 9.34 -42.27
C ASN A 627 23.64 10.45 -41.83
N PRO A 628 23.27 11.74 -41.87
CA PRO A 628 24.15 12.84 -41.48
C PRO A 628 24.51 12.84 -39.98
N PHE A 629 23.67 12.26 -39.12
CA PHE A 629 23.98 12.13 -37.69
C PHE A 629 25.23 11.29 -37.42
N ASP A 630 25.51 10.31 -38.28
CA ASP A 630 26.74 9.51 -38.18
C ASP A 630 28.01 10.32 -38.52
N ILE A 631 27.89 11.40 -39.30
CA ILE A 631 28.99 12.36 -39.53
C ILE A 631 29.20 13.20 -38.27
N VAL A 632 28.10 13.73 -37.70
CA VAL A 632 28.16 14.52 -36.46
C VAL A 632 28.82 13.68 -35.35
N LEU A 633 28.39 12.44 -35.19
CA LEU A 633 28.93 11.52 -34.18
C LEU A 633 30.41 11.22 -34.38
N ASP A 634 30.84 10.96 -35.63
CA ASP A 634 32.25 10.70 -35.95
C ASP A 634 33.13 11.94 -35.80
N SER A 635 32.61 13.13 -36.12
CA SER A 635 33.31 14.39 -35.90
C SER A 635 33.51 14.67 -34.40
N LEU A 636 32.47 14.46 -33.57
CA LEU A 636 32.55 14.62 -32.12
C LEU A 636 33.54 13.65 -31.51
N TYR A 637 33.47 12.37 -31.90
CA TYR A 637 34.39 11.35 -31.40
C TYR A 637 35.85 11.71 -31.74
N SER A 638 36.08 12.18 -32.96
CA SER A 638 37.39 12.61 -33.43
C SER A 638 37.94 13.82 -32.66
N TYR A 639 37.10 14.79 -32.35
CA TYR A 639 37.45 15.93 -31.50
C TYR A 639 37.77 15.49 -30.06
N LYS A 640 36.93 14.63 -29.47
CA LYS A 640 37.08 14.12 -28.10
C LYS A 640 38.29 13.21 -27.89
N ASP A 641 38.83 12.61 -28.95
CA ASP A 641 40.08 11.84 -28.83
C ASP A 641 41.28 12.74 -28.45
N ILE A 642 41.22 14.02 -28.84
CA ILE A 642 42.20 15.07 -28.52
C ILE A 642 41.80 15.77 -27.21
N HIS A 643 40.52 16.14 -27.07
CA HIS A 643 39.99 16.91 -25.94
C HIS A 643 39.20 16.02 -24.98
N ARG A 644 39.89 15.44 -23.99
CA ARG A 644 39.36 14.31 -23.19
C ARG A 644 38.65 14.69 -21.89
N GLU A 645 38.70 15.95 -21.47
CA GLU A 645 38.30 16.32 -20.10
C GLU A 645 36.81 16.65 -19.97
N GLU A 646 36.19 17.23 -20.99
CA GLU A 646 34.80 17.67 -20.98
C GLU A 646 33.84 16.49 -20.87
N LYS A 647 32.89 16.54 -19.94
CA LYS A 647 31.80 15.57 -19.82
C LYS A 647 30.76 15.84 -20.90
N VAL A 648 30.54 14.84 -21.76
CA VAL A 648 29.55 14.94 -22.83
C VAL A 648 28.62 13.73 -22.78
N THR A 649 27.32 14.00 -22.73
CA THR A 649 26.26 12.98 -22.80
C THR A 649 25.61 13.03 -24.18
N ILE A 650 25.65 11.91 -24.91
CA ILE A 650 25.06 11.80 -26.24
C ILE A 650 23.76 11.01 -26.13
N ILE A 651 22.65 11.59 -26.58
CA ILE A 651 21.34 10.95 -26.62
C ILE A 651 21.05 10.60 -28.07
N MET A 652 20.75 9.33 -28.31
CA MET A 652 20.46 8.78 -29.64
C MET A 652 19.05 8.21 -29.63
N ASP A 653 18.09 9.02 -30.05
CA ASP A 653 16.73 8.54 -30.24
C ASP A 653 16.64 7.68 -31.50
N GLU A 654 15.83 6.63 -31.43
CA GLU A 654 15.71 5.60 -32.46
C GLU A 654 17.09 5.20 -33.05
N PHE A 655 18.05 4.84 -32.19
CA PHE A 655 19.44 4.62 -32.56
C PHE A 655 19.63 3.53 -33.63
N GLN A 656 18.62 2.67 -33.85
CA GLN A 656 18.62 1.69 -34.95
C GLN A 656 18.71 2.34 -36.34
N THR A 657 18.44 3.65 -36.45
CA THR A 657 18.61 4.45 -37.68
C THR A 657 20.08 4.84 -37.96
N LEU A 658 20.96 4.75 -36.96
CA LEU A 658 22.39 5.06 -37.09
C LEU A 658 23.18 3.90 -37.72
N ASN A 659 24.44 4.16 -38.08
CA ASN A 659 25.33 3.15 -38.62
C ASN A 659 25.64 2.08 -37.56
N ARG A 660 25.17 0.86 -37.81
CA ARG A 660 25.33 -0.29 -36.90
C ARG A 660 26.32 -1.35 -37.41
N TYR A 661 27.06 -1.07 -38.48
CA TYR A 661 28.04 -2.03 -38.97
C TYR A 661 29.19 -2.24 -38.00
N LYS A 662 29.84 -3.41 -38.07
CA LYS A 662 30.99 -3.72 -37.23
C LYS A 662 32.13 -2.73 -37.51
N GLY A 663 32.71 -2.16 -36.46
CA GLY A 663 33.75 -1.16 -36.52
C GLY A 663 33.27 0.26 -36.84
N CYS A 664 31.96 0.51 -36.78
CA CYS A 664 31.42 1.87 -36.90
C CYS A 664 31.79 2.75 -35.70
N THR A 665 31.60 4.06 -35.85
CA THR A 665 31.94 5.05 -34.82
C THR A 665 31.08 4.91 -33.56
N LEU A 666 29.82 4.50 -33.70
CA LEU A 666 28.98 4.16 -32.56
C LEU A 666 29.59 3.03 -31.71
N GLU A 667 30.05 1.95 -32.33
CA GLU A 667 30.75 0.85 -31.61
C GLU A 667 32.06 1.34 -30.98
N ALA A 668 32.78 2.26 -31.63
CA ALA A 668 33.97 2.89 -31.06
C ALA A 668 33.67 3.73 -29.81
N ILE A 669 32.59 4.51 -29.82
CA ILE A 669 32.12 5.31 -28.68
C ILE A 669 31.74 4.40 -27.52
N LEU A 670 30.92 3.38 -27.75
CA LEU A 670 30.47 2.49 -26.68
C LEU A 670 31.58 1.57 -26.13
N SER A 671 32.63 1.32 -26.91
CA SER A 671 33.76 0.51 -26.46
C SER A 671 34.88 1.31 -25.78
N ARG A 672 35.12 2.56 -26.21
CA ARG A 672 36.29 3.37 -25.78
C ARG A 672 35.94 4.74 -25.23
N GLY A 673 34.72 5.23 -25.44
CA GLY A 673 34.26 6.58 -25.11
C GLY A 673 34.36 6.94 -23.63
N ARG A 674 34.29 5.97 -22.71
CA ARG A 674 34.52 6.20 -21.27
C ARG A 674 35.84 6.92 -20.98
N LYS A 675 36.91 6.59 -21.73
CA LYS A 675 38.24 7.22 -21.56
C LYS A 675 38.26 8.67 -22.03
N LEU A 676 37.28 9.04 -22.86
CA LEU A 676 37.08 10.37 -23.41
C LEU A 676 36.03 11.15 -22.61
N ASN A 677 35.58 10.62 -21.46
CA ASN A 677 34.52 11.22 -20.65
C ASN A 677 33.18 11.37 -21.40
N LEU A 678 32.85 10.37 -22.24
CA LEU A 678 31.59 10.28 -22.97
C LEU A 678 30.61 9.35 -22.27
N SER A 679 29.36 9.78 -22.15
CA SER A 679 28.19 8.95 -21.87
C SER A 679 27.29 8.88 -23.11
N ALA A 680 26.51 7.81 -23.21
CA ALA A 680 25.55 7.62 -24.30
C ALA A 680 24.25 7.02 -23.76
N ILE A 681 23.12 7.52 -24.22
CA ILE A 681 21.79 6.96 -24.00
C ILE A 681 21.26 6.50 -25.36
N LEU A 682 21.08 5.18 -25.51
CA LEU A 682 20.56 4.55 -26.73
C LEU A 682 19.09 4.22 -26.53
N ALA A 683 18.21 4.81 -27.33
CA ALA A 683 16.78 4.56 -27.24
C ALA A 683 16.26 3.83 -28.48
N SER A 684 15.44 2.81 -28.28
CA SER A 684 14.69 2.17 -29.35
C SER A 684 13.38 1.56 -28.84
N GLN A 685 12.59 0.99 -29.77
CA GLN A 685 11.35 0.31 -29.42
C GLN A 685 11.55 -1.15 -28.98
N ASP A 686 12.57 -1.82 -29.50
CA ASP A 686 12.78 -3.26 -29.34
C ASP A 686 14.07 -3.60 -28.59
N TYR A 687 13.96 -4.57 -27.68
CA TYR A 687 15.11 -5.20 -27.05
C TYR A 687 15.37 -6.57 -27.68
N THR A 688 16.59 -6.79 -28.16
CA THR A 688 17.03 -8.07 -28.72
C THR A 688 18.27 -8.58 -27.97
N ASP A 689 18.54 -9.88 -28.09
CA ASP A 689 19.67 -10.50 -27.42
C ASP A 689 21.02 -10.02 -28.01
N LYS A 690 22.12 -10.29 -27.30
CA LYS A 690 23.47 -9.87 -27.73
C LYS A 690 23.96 -10.49 -29.05
N LYS A 691 23.26 -11.50 -29.59
CA LYS A 691 23.61 -12.16 -30.85
C LYS A 691 22.97 -11.43 -32.03
N ASP A 692 21.89 -10.70 -31.79
CA ASP A 692 21.26 -9.81 -32.76
C ASP A 692 22.14 -8.57 -33.03
N PRO A 693 22.15 -8.04 -34.28
CA PRO A 693 22.85 -6.82 -34.64
C PRO A 693 22.58 -5.61 -33.73
N ILE A 694 21.35 -5.44 -33.22
CA ILE A 694 20.97 -4.38 -32.28
C ILE A 694 21.46 -4.70 -30.88
N GLY A 695 21.17 -5.90 -30.38
CA GLY A 695 21.49 -6.26 -28.99
C GLY A 695 22.98 -6.33 -28.67
N ARG A 696 23.86 -6.47 -29.68
CA ARG A 696 25.31 -6.27 -29.50
C ARG A 696 25.63 -4.88 -28.94
N PHE A 697 24.90 -3.83 -29.33
CA PHE A 697 25.14 -2.47 -28.82
C PHE A 697 24.66 -2.34 -27.37
N TYR A 698 23.53 -2.96 -27.01
CA TYR A 698 23.06 -3.01 -25.63
C TYR A 698 24.04 -3.72 -24.70
N ALA A 699 24.81 -4.71 -25.19
CA ALA A 699 25.82 -5.39 -24.38
C ALA A 699 26.97 -4.47 -23.91
N TYR A 700 27.14 -3.29 -24.52
CA TYR A 700 28.05 -2.26 -24.02
C TYR A 700 27.43 -1.38 -22.93
N CYS A 701 26.11 -1.42 -22.75
CA CYS A 701 25.42 -0.61 -21.75
C CYS A 701 25.55 -1.23 -20.36
N GLY A 702 25.86 -0.39 -19.37
CA GLY A 702 25.93 -0.81 -17.97
C GLY A 702 24.58 -0.72 -17.27
N THR A 703 23.74 0.20 -17.74
CA THR A 703 22.38 0.44 -17.26
C THR A 703 21.40 0.13 -18.38
N HIS A 704 20.36 -0.61 -18.05
CA HIS A 704 19.24 -0.90 -18.93
C HIS A 704 17.94 -0.45 -18.27
N VAL A 705 17.14 0.28 -19.03
CA VAL A 705 15.84 0.82 -18.63
C VAL A 705 14.79 0.21 -19.55
N PHE A 706 13.98 -0.67 -18.97
CA PHE A 706 12.96 -1.43 -19.69
C PHE A 706 11.58 -0.87 -19.37
N PHE A 707 10.98 -0.20 -20.34
CA PHE A 707 9.55 0.05 -20.37
C PHE A 707 8.84 -1.20 -20.90
N ARG A 708 7.50 -1.19 -20.86
CA ARG A 708 6.68 -2.28 -21.38
C ARG A 708 7.08 -2.61 -22.83
N PRO A 709 7.57 -3.83 -23.13
CA PRO A 709 8.05 -4.19 -24.46
C PRO A 709 6.91 -4.48 -25.44
N LEU A 710 7.25 -4.50 -26.74
CA LEU A 710 6.36 -4.98 -27.80
C LEU A 710 6.39 -6.52 -27.86
N GLY A 711 5.22 -7.14 -27.77
CA GLY A 711 5.06 -8.58 -27.96
C GLY A 711 5.58 -9.47 -26.81
N GLU A 712 5.17 -10.73 -26.84
CA GLU A 712 5.40 -11.69 -25.76
C GLU A 712 6.86 -12.21 -25.69
N GLU A 713 7.58 -12.20 -26.81
CA GLU A 713 9.00 -12.58 -26.86
C GLU A 713 9.89 -11.57 -26.11
N GLY A 714 9.62 -10.27 -26.29
CA GLY A 714 10.27 -9.20 -25.55
C GLY A 714 10.00 -9.29 -24.05
N VAL A 715 8.74 -9.59 -23.65
CA VAL A 715 8.37 -9.82 -22.25
C VAL A 715 9.21 -10.93 -21.62
N LYS A 716 9.34 -12.09 -22.29
CA LYS A 716 10.12 -13.23 -21.77
C LYS A 716 11.60 -12.88 -21.64
N THR A 717 12.19 -12.30 -22.68
CA THR A 717 13.61 -11.94 -22.70
C THR A 717 13.96 -10.93 -21.61
N ILE A 718 13.13 -9.90 -21.43
CA ILE A 718 13.32 -8.89 -20.39
C ILE A 718 13.07 -9.48 -19.00
N ALA A 719 12.06 -10.33 -18.82
CA ALA A 719 11.80 -11.00 -17.54
C ALA A 719 12.99 -11.87 -17.09
N GLU A 720 13.57 -12.64 -18.01
CA GLU A 720 14.77 -13.45 -17.75
C GLU A 720 15.97 -12.59 -17.36
N LEU A 721 16.21 -11.49 -18.09
CA LEU A 721 17.33 -10.58 -17.84
C LEU A 721 17.18 -9.82 -16.51
N THR A 722 15.98 -9.33 -16.23
CA THR A 722 15.66 -8.54 -15.04
C THR A 722 15.43 -9.39 -13.79
N LYS A 723 15.23 -10.71 -13.96
CA LYS A 723 14.78 -11.67 -12.93
C LYS A 723 13.45 -11.27 -12.27
N LEU A 724 12.63 -10.51 -12.98
CA LEU A 724 11.28 -10.17 -12.59
C LEU A 724 10.29 -11.19 -13.15
N ASP A 725 9.12 -11.30 -12.51
CA ASP A 725 8.03 -12.11 -13.06
C ASP A 725 7.55 -11.52 -14.39
N ALA A 726 7.31 -12.37 -15.39
CA ALA A 726 6.87 -11.93 -16.72
C ALA A 726 5.57 -11.12 -16.67
N ASN A 727 4.68 -11.37 -15.71
CA ASN A 727 3.47 -10.58 -15.52
C ASN A 727 3.78 -9.16 -15.06
N VAL A 728 4.83 -8.94 -14.26
CA VAL A 728 5.23 -7.59 -13.85
C VAL A 728 5.69 -6.78 -15.06
N ILE A 729 6.49 -7.37 -15.95
CA ILE A 729 6.94 -6.72 -17.18
C ILE A 729 5.77 -6.43 -18.12
N ARG A 730 4.85 -7.40 -18.27
CA ARG A 730 3.67 -7.28 -19.16
C ARG A 730 2.71 -6.19 -18.71
N THR A 731 2.58 -5.97 -17.40
CA THR A 731 1.63 -5.02 -16.80
C THR A 731 2.28 -3.75 -16.28
N LEU A 732 3.52 -3.45 -16.69
CA LEU A 732 4.12 -2.14 -16.41
C LEU A 732 3.19 -1.04 -16.95
N PRO A 733 2.74 -0.10 -16.09
CA PRO A 733 2.00 1.07 -16.52
C PRO A 733 2.85 1.94 -17.46
N ASP A 734 2.20 2.81 -18.23
CA ASP A 734 2.92 3.86 -18.95
C ASP A 734 3.62 4.78 -17.93
N PHE A 735 4.76 5.35 -18.33
CA PHE A 735 5.68 6.11 -17.46
C PHE A 735 6.23 5.30 -16.27
N SER A 736 6.18 3.97 -16.33
CA SER A 736 6.88 3.07 -15.40
C SER A 736 7.89 2.20 -16.13
N CYS A 737 9.04 1.97 -15.50
CA CYS A 737 10.10 1.14 -16.05
C CYS A 737 10.76 0.24 -15.00
N ALA A 738 11.39 -0.82 -15.48
CA ALA A 738 12.31 -1.64 -14.72
C ALA A 738 13.76 -1.22 -15.04
N VAL A 739 14.55 -0.93 -14.02
CA VAL A 739 15.94 -0.51 -14.15
C VAL A 739 16.87 -1.61 -13.67
N LEU A 740 17.80 -2.02 -14.53
CA LEU A 740 18.87 -2.97 -14.23
C LEU A 740 20.21 -2.29 -14.52
N GLY A 741 21.03 -2.09 -13.50
CA GLY A 741 22.29 -1.38 -13.66
C GLY A 741 22.96 -1.03 -12.34
N PRO A 742 24.00 -0.17 -12.38
CA PRO A 742 24.54 0.49 -11.20
C PRO A 742 23.49 1.40 -10.53
N ILE A 743 23.14 1.11 -9.28
CA ILE A 743 22.28 1.93 -8.42
C ILE A 743 23.01 2.26 -7.12
N TYR A 744 22.85 3.48 -6.61
CA TYR A 744 23.45 3.89 -5.35
C TYR A 744 22.82 3.14 -4.17
N SER A 745 23.67 2.49 -3.38
CA SER A 745 23.30 1.83 -2.13
C SER A 745 23.78 2.66 -0.94
N GLU A 746 22.85 2.99 -0.04
CA GLU A 746 23.14 3.67 1.23
C GLU A 746 24.00 2.77 2.14
N TYR A 747 23.76 1.46 2.14
CA TYR A 747 24.52 0.53 2.97
C TYR A 747 26.00 0.44 2.53
N TYR A 748 26.26 0.37 1.23
CA TYR A 748 27.61 0.23 0.69
C TYR A 748 28.29 1.57 0.37
N GLN A 749 27.56 2.69 0.42
CA GLN A 749 28.04 4.04 0.12
C GLN A 749 28.69 4.15 -1.27
N LYS A 750 28.14 3.41 -2.24
CA LYS A 750 28.61 3.40 -3.64
C LYS A 750 27.53 2.85 -4.57
N ASN A 751 27.74 3.02 -5.87
CA ASN A 751 26.95 2.32 -6.87
C ASN A 751 27.22 0.81 -6.80
N ILE A 752 26.16 0.01 -6.69
CA ILE A 752 26.20 -1.44 -6.75
C ILE A 752 25.53 -1.93 -8.03
N GLN A 753 26.09 -2.96 -8.65
CA GLN A 753 25.44 -3.60 -9.79
C GLN A 753 24.28 -4.44 -9.29
N LEU A 754 23.08 -4.16 -9.80
CA LEU A 754 21.90 -4.93 -9.44
C LEU A 754 21.92 -6.34 -10.05
N ASN A 755 21.57 -7.32 -9.24
CA ASN A 755 21.37 -8.71 -9.67
C ASN A 755 19.95 -8.99 -10.16
N SER A 756 19.00 -8.12 -9.82
CA SER A 756 17.58 -8.14 -10.16
C SER A 756 17.16 -6.69 -10.37
N ALA A 757 16.32 -6.42 -11.36
CA ALA A 757 15.89 -5.05 -11.64
C ALA A 757 15.00 -4.50 -10.52
N ILE A 758 15.02 -3.18 -10.35
CA ILE A 758 14.06 -2.43 -9.53
C ILE A 758 13.02 -1.78 -10.43
N VAL A 759 11.80 -1.61 -9.93
CA VAL A 759 10.68 -1.05 -10.71
C VAL A 759 10.19 0.23 -10.06
N GLY A 760 9.91 1.24 -10.88
CA GLY A 760 9.35 2.51 -10.43
C GLY A 760 8.73 3.31 -11.57
N GLU A 761 8.22 4.47 -11.23
CA GLU A 761 7.76 5.48 -12.19
C GLU A 761 8.93 6.33 -12.65
N ASN A 762 8.81 6.98 -13.80
CA ASN A 762 9.78 7.96 -14.26
C ASN A 762 9.98 9.03 -13.19
N TYR A 763 11.24 9.27 -12.82
CA TYR A 763 11.52 10.41 -11.98
C TYR A 763 11.44 11.71 -12.80
N ARG A 764 10.58 12.63 -12.35
CA ARG A 764 10.48 13.99 -12.87
C ARG A 764 11.03 14.95 -11.81
N PRO A 765 12.04 15.78 -12.13
CA PRO A 765 12.56 16.78 -11.19
C PRO A 765 11.50 17.81 -10.78
N ASP A 766 11.61 18.35 -9.57
CA ASP A 766 10.63 19.31 -9.01
C ASP A 766 10.46 20.61 -9.82
N TYR A 767 11.38 20.90 -10.73
CA TYR A 767 11.32 22.05 -11.65
C TYR A 767 10.64 21.74 -12.99
N VAL A 768 10.08 20.53 -13.13
CA VAL A 768 9.26 20.10 -14.28
C VAL A 768 7.84 19.86 -13.78
N GLY A 769 6.83 20.25 -14.56
CA GLY A 769 5.43 20.08 -14.18
C GLY A 769 4.99 18.60 -14.09
N SER A 770 3.90 18.37 -13.35
CA SER A 770 3.19 17.07 -13.33
C SER A 770 2.21 16.97 -14.49
N TYR A 771 1.80 15.75 -14.84
CA TYR A 771 0.68 15.50 -15.75
C TYR A 771 -0.69 15.52 -15.04
N ASP A 772 -0.69 15.60 -13.70
CA ASP A 772 -1.87 15.62 -12.84
C ASP A 772 -2.52 17.00 -12.71
#